data_AF-A0A429YDK0-F1
#
_entry.id   AF-A0A429YDK0-F1
#
_cell.length_a   1.000
_cell.length_b   1.000
_cell.length_c   1.000
_cell.angle_alpha   90.00
_cell.angle_beta   90.00
_cell.angle_gamma   90.00
#
_symmetry.space_group_name_H-M   'P 1'
#
loop_
_entity.id
_entity.type
_entity.pdbx_description
1 polymer ?
#
loop_
_entity_poly.entity_id
_entity_poly.type
_entity_poly.pdbx_seq_one_letter_code
_entity_poly.pdbx_strand_id
1 'polypeptide(L)'
;MATIILQAAGAALGGILGPVGAAIGTAAGAIGGYLIDRALIDSTRRIEGPRLASAQMLTAEDGAPMPRLYGTARLGATLIWATRFEEGKETSRQGSKGGPKVTTYSYYANAAFGLCEGPVAGIRRVWADGRELDLEEVTFRLHRGTEDQAPDPLIEAKQGAGNAPAYRGTAYVVFERLPLDDYGNRLPQMQFEVIRPVGGMSEKVRAMALIPGSTEFGYAPRRVRHDRRKGEGDIVNRHVLHAPTDIVASLDELQALCPTLTHVALVVAWFGDDLRAGHCRIRPAVTDRHAPAVAARWRVGNVTASMAMVVSKVAGRAAYGGSPSDDSIVAAIGELKARGLAVTLYPFVMMDVPAGNGLPDPHGGAEQAAYPWRGRITCHPAAGQAGSVDATAAARTQVDAFFGDASPGQFSIAGGRVHFSGSGSDWGYRRFVLHQAKLAAQAGGVDAFLIGSELRGLTTVRGEADSFPAVEALCALAADVRAMLGAGTKLTYGADWSEWFGHQPRDGSGSVFFHLDPLWAHPAIDAVGIDAYMPLSDWRDGDHDGSGPDGAAGPHDPAALKAAIGAGEGYDWYYADDGDRRARIRTPIEDGAYGKPWVFRYKDLWNWWANPHFDRPGGVEVAGPTAWTPRGKPIWLTELGCPAVDKGPNQPNVFPDAKSSESALPHFSNGGRDDLAQRRFIEAHLDFWDPDAGGFEDAMNPLSPVYGGRMLDPERVYLWAWDARPFPSFPLAGDVWGDGGNWLTGHWLTGRLGNPSAGDLVAAILADHGLEAGDTGGAAGWASGYVIADPASPRAAIEPVADLFGLSLRFEGGRVTARR
;
A
#
# COMPACT_ATOMS: atom_id res chain seq x y z
N MET A 1 -8.87 -52.61 26.19
CA MET A 1 -10.10 -53.29 25.74
C MET A 1 -10.84 -52.41 24.70
N ALA A 2 -10.13 -52.02 23.64
CA ALA A 2 -10.63 -51.17 22.55
C ALA A 2 -9.95 -51.58 21.22
N THR A 3 -9.73 -52.89 21.06
CA THR A 3 -8.95 -53.47 19.96
C THR A 3 -9.80 -54.42 19.08
N ILE A 4 -11.09 -54.57 19.40
CA ILE A 4 -12.00 -55.52 18.70
C ILE A 4 -13.17 -54.79 18.01
N ILE A 5 -13.38 -53.49 18.24
CA ILE A 5 -14.48 -52.73 17.61
C ILE A 5 -14.05 -51.99 16.32
N LEU A 6 -12.75 -51.78 16.07
CA LEU A 6 -12.26 -51.12 14.85
C LEU A 6 -11.89 -52.08 13.71
N GLN A 7 -11.77 -53.38 13.95
CA GLN A 7 -11.59 -54.39 12.89
C GLN A 7 -12.91 -54.82 12.23
N ALA A 8 -14.06 -54.45 12.79
CA ALA A 8 -15.38 -54.77 12.22
C ALA A 8 -15.94 -53.68 11.27
N ALA A 9 -15.37 -52.48 11.25
CA ALA A 9 -15.78 -51.41 10.32
C ALA A 9 -14.90 -51.31 9.05
N GLY A 10 -13.69 -51.88 9.08
CA GLY A 10 -12.76 -51.89 7.94
C GLY A 10 -13.02 -52.98 6.89
N ALA A 11 -13.83 -54.00 7.21
CA ALA A 11 -14.10 -55.13 6.31
C ALA A 11 -15.39 -54.98 5.48
N ALA A 12 -16.20 -53.93 5.70
CA ALA A 12 -17.48 -53.74 5.01
C ALA A 12 -17.45 -52.73 3.86
N LEU A 13 -16.37 -51.94 3.71
CA LEU A 13 -16.20 -50.98 2.60
C LEU A 13 -15.20 -51.45 1.52
N GLY A 14 -14.41 -52.49 1.80
CA GLY A 14 -13.41 -53.03 0.87
C GLY A 14 -13.93 -54.06 -0.15
N GLY A 15 -15.24 -54.36 -0.15
CA GLY A 15 -15.82 -55.43 -0.98
C GLY A 15 -16.65 -54.99 -2.20
N ILE A 16 -16.91 -53.69 -2.39
CA ILE A 16 -17.89 -53.20 -3.39
C ILE A 16 -17.26 -52.46 -4.58
N LEU A 17 -15.97 -52.16 -4.57
CA LEU A 17 -15.28 -51.59 -5.73
C LEU A 17 -14.08 -52.45 -6.06
N GLY A 18 -14.17 -53.14 -7.20
CA GLY A 18 -13.10 -53.96 -7.76
C GLY A 18 -11.82 -53.16 -8.07
N PRO A 19 -10.88 -53.73 -8.85
CA PRO A 19 -9.46 -53.33 -8.92
C PRO A 19 -9.14 -51.91 -9.46
N VAL A 20 -10.12 -51.00 -9.55
CA VAL A 20 -9.96 -49.60 -9.95
C VAL A 20 -9.90 -48.65 -8.73
N GLY A 21 -10.20 -49.11 -7.51
CA GLY A 21 -10.17 -48.28 -6.29
C GLY A 21 -8.80 -48.03 -5.63
N ALA A 22 -7.72 -48.65 -6.13
CA ALA A 22 -6.40 -48.59 -5.47
C ALA A 22 -5.56 -47.34 -5.81
N ALA A 23 -5.92 -46.57 -6.84
CA ALA A 23 -5.11 -45.45 -7.32
C ALA A 23 -5.50 -44.07 -6.74
N ILE A 24 -6.67 -43.94 -6.11
CA ILE A 24 -7.13 -42.67 -5.49
C ILE A 24 -6.86 -42.65 -3.97
N GLY A 25 -6.60 -43.81 -3.35
CA GLY A 25 -6.29 -43.93 -1.93
C GLY A 25 -4.85 -43.57 -1.53
N THR A 26 -3.94 -43.39 -2.49
CA THR A 26 -2.51 -43.20 -2.19
C THR A 26 -2.12 -41.75 -1.91
N ALA A 27 -2.83 -40.76 -2.45
CA ALA A 27 -2.53 -39.34 -2.20
C ALA A 27 -3.01 -38.86 -0.81
N ALA A 28 -4.19 -39.30 -0.36
CA ALA A 28 -4.67 -39.02 1.00
C ALA A 28 -3.98 -39.91 2.06
N GLY A 29 -3.58 -41.13 1.68
CA GLY A 29 -2.87 -42.07 2.53
C GLY A 29 -1.42 -41.67 2.84
N ALA A 30 -0.74 -40.92 1.96
CA ALA A 30 0.65 -40.49 2.19
C ALA A 30 0.76 -39.32 3.18
N ILE A 31 -0.16 -38.35 3.13
CA ILE A 31 -0.22 -37.23 4.10
C ILE A 31 -0.69 -37.75 5.47
N GLY A 32 -1.70 -38.62 5.50
CA GLY A 32 -2.14 -39.29 6.73
C GLY A 32 -1.06 -40.23 7.30
N GLY A 33 -0.37 -40.99 6.44
CA GLY A 33 0.70 -41.90 6.81
C GLY A 33 1.93 -41.19 7.39
N TYR A 34 2.36 -40.06 6.80
CA TYR A 34 3.47 -39.26 7.32
C TYR A 34 3.16 -38.63 8.69
N LEU A 35 1.93 -38.12 8.90
CA LEU A 35 1.51 -37.59 10.19
C LEU A 35 1.37 -38.68 11.26
N ILE A 36 0.92 -39.87 10.87
CA ILE A 36 0.82 -41.05 11.75
C ILE A 36 2.21 -41.62 12.07
N ASP A 37 3.11 -41.71 11.10
CA ASP A 37 4.50 -42.16 11.29
C ASP A 37 5.30 -41.16 12.12
N ARG A 38 5.09 -39.84 11.95
CA ARG A 38 5.68 -38.81 12.82
C ARG A 38 5.12 -38.92 14.23
N ALA A 39 3.81 -39.11 14.40
CA ALA A 39 3.20 -39.35 15.71
C ALA A 39 3.69 -40.67 16.37
N LEU A 40 3.98 -41.72 15.59
CA LEU A 40 4.49 -43.01 16.09
C LEU A 40 6.00 -42.98 16.39
N ILE A 41 6.80 -42.30 15.57
CA ILE A 41 8.26 -42.14 15.76
C ILE A 41 8.55 -41.13 16.89
N ASP A 42 7.82 -40.01 16.96
CA ASP A 42 7.93 -39.02 18.04
C ASP A 42 7.24 -39.47 19.34
N SER A 43 6.40 -40.52 19.32
CA SER A 43 5.82 -41.10 20.55
C SER A 43 6.86 -41.58 21.58
N THR A 44 8.12 -41.76 21.13
CA THR A 44 9.24 -42.19 21.99
C THR A 44 10.22 -41.07 22.34
N ARG A 45 10.08 -39.87 21.74
CA ARG A 45 10.94 -38.70 21.99
C ARG A 45 10.11 -37.60 22.64
N ARG A 46 10.22 -37.47 23.97
CA ARG A 46 9.63 -36.35 24.69
C ARG A 46 10.51 -35.11 24.50
N ILE A 47 10.17 -34.30 23.50
CA ILE A 47 10.75 -32.97 23.29
C ILE A 47 9.66 -31.97 23.71
N GLU A 48 9.88 -31.23 24.79
CA GLU A 48 8.97 -30.14 25.18
C GLU A 48 9.35 -28.90 24.36
N GLY A 49 8.51 -28.52 23.40
CA GLY A 49 8.65 -27.28 22.63
C GLY A 49 8.27 -26.02 23.44
N PRO A 50 8.50 -24.82 22.90
CA PRO A 50 8.11 -23.56 23.54
C PRO A 50 6.61 -23.55 23.83
N ARG A 51 6.22 -23.29 25.09
CA ARG A 51 4.80 -23.20 25.48
C ARG A 51 4.27 -21.82 25.12
N LEU A 52 3.02 -21.75 24.66
CA LEU A 52 2.29 -20.49 24.53
C LEU A 52 2.22 -19.81 25.90
N ALA A 53 3.09 -18.83 26.14
CA ALA A 53 3.00 -17.98 27.30
C ALA A 53 1.83 -17.01 27.11
N SER A 54 0.86 -17.01 28.01
CA SER A 54 -0.01 -15.85 28.19
C SER A 54 0.87 -14.62 28.41
N ALA A 55 0.41 -13.42 27.99
CA ALA A 55 1.14 -12.17 28.18
C ALA A 55 1.79 -12.14 29.58
N GLN A 56 3.12 -12.21 29.62
CA GLN A 56 3.85 -12.44 30.86
C GLN A 56 3.53 -11.31 31.84
N MET A 57 3.26 -11.69 33.09
CA MET A 57 3.18 -10.73 34.18
C MET A 57 4.54 -10.06 34.34
N LEU A 58 4.57 -8.77 34.64
CA LEU A 58 5.78 -8.00 34.86
C LEU A 58 6.61 -8.68 35.94
N THR A 59 7.74 -9.24 35.53
CA THR A 59 8.75 -9.79 36.43
C THR A 59 9.79 -8.71 36.69
N ALA A 60 10.17 -8.54 37.95
CA ALA A 60 11.35 -7.77 38.36
C ALA A 60 12.40 -8.72 38.94
N GLU A 61 12.44 -9.95 38.43
CA GLU A 61 13.30 -11.02 38.92
C GLU A 61 14.56 -11.13 38.06
N ASP A 62 15.72 -11.17 38.71
CA ASP A 62 16.97 -11.49 38.04
C ASP A 62 16.92 -12.93 37.50
N GLY A 63 17.27 -13.11 36.22
CA GLY A 63 17.26 -14.41 35.54
C GLY A 63 16.05 -14.66 34.64
N ALA A 64 15.09 -13.73 34.57
CA ALA A 64 14.06 -13.75 33.53
C ALA A 64 14.70 -13.61 32.13
N PRO A 65 14.31 -14.44 31.15
CA PRO A 65 14.88 -14.38 29.81
C PRO A 65 14.41 -13.16 29.03
N MET A 66 15.28 -12.64 28.16
CA MET A 66 14.92 -11.59 27.20
C MET A 66 14.26 -12.25 25.98
N PRO A 67 13.01 -11.91 25.62
CA PRO A 67 12.36 -12.52 24.47
C PRO A 67 12.98 -12.03 23.15
N ARG A 68 12.92 -12.89 22.12
CA ARG A 68 13.14 -12.50 20.72
C ARG A 68 11.79 -12.36 20.01
N LEU A 69 11.65 -11.28 19.26
CA LEU A 69 10.47 -10.97 18.47
C LEU A 69 10.81 -10.98 16.98
N TYR A 70 9.92 -11.54 16.18
CA TYR A 70 9.95 -11.46 14.73
C TYR A 70 8.58 -10.96 14.28
N GLY A 71 8.49 -9.82 13.59
CA GLY A 71 7.23 -9.17 13.24
C GLY A 71 6.66 -8.32 14.37
N THR A 72 5.34 -8.32 14.51
CA THR A 72 4.61 -7.49 15.48
C THR A 72 3.90 -8.34 16.54
N ALA A 73 4.15 -8.08 17.82
CA ALA A 73 3.44 -8.75 18.91
C ALA A 73 3.30 -7.86 20.16
N ARG A 74 2.31 -8.18 21.00
CA ARG A 74 2.17 -7.60 22.34
C ARG A 74 3.05 -8.37 23.32
N LEU A 75 3.99 -7.68 23.95
CA LEU A 75 4.92 -8.23 24.93
C LEU A 75 4.64 -7.65 26.32
N GLY A 76 4.80 -8.49 27.35
CA GLY A 76 4.97 -8.02 28.72
C GLY A 76 6.40 -7.52 28.90
N ALA A 77 6.57 -6.41 29.61
CA ALA A 77 7.90 -5.83 29.80
C ALA A 77 8.49 -6.16 31.18
N THR A 78 9.81 -6.21 31.23
CA THR A 78 10.59 -6.49 32.44
C THR A 78 11.10 -5.17 33.02
N LEU A 79 10.90 -4.92 34.31
CA LEU A 79 11.44 -3.71 34.96
C LEU A 79 12.96 -3.84 35.11
N ILE A 80 13.73 -2.95 34.46
CA ILE A 80 15.21 -2.99 34.47
C ILE A 80 15.83 -1.84 35.28
N TRP A 81 15.08 -0.78 35.53
CA TRP A 81 15.52 0.33 36.37
C TRP A 81 14.32 1.10 36.92
N ALA A 82 14.40 1.60 38.16
CA ALA A 82 13.41 2.52 38.73
C ALA A 82 14.04 3.39 39.81
N THR A 83 13.49 4.58 40.02
CA THR A 83 13.78 5.39 41.21
C THR A 83 12.76 5.14 42.32
N ARG A 84 13.03 5.68 43.52
CA ARG A 84 11.97 5.88 44.52
C ARG A 84 10.89 6.80 43.93
N PHE A 85 9.65 6.65 44.42
CA PHE A 85 8.54 7.50 43.98
C PHE A 85 8.77 8.96 44.37
N GLU A 86 8.37 9.87 43.48
CA GLU A 86 8.36 11.31 43.72
C GLU A 86 6.97 11.71 44.22
N GLU A 87 6.91 12.42 45.35
CA GLU A 87 5.67 12.91 45.95
C GLU A 87 5.46 14.39 45.58
N GLY A 88 4.38 14.68 44.87
CA GLY A 88 3.84 16.02 44.69
C GLY A 88 2.79 16.32 45.76
N LYS A 89 2.80 17.54 46.32
CA LYS A 89 1.78 18.00 47.26
C LYS A 89 1.18 19.32 46.79
N GLU A 90 -0.14 19.39 46.73
CA GLU A 90 -0.88 20.61 46.41
C GLU A 90 -1.86 20.94 47.53
N THR A 91 -1.73 22.11 48.14
CA THR A 91 -2.63 22.57 49.21
C THR A 91 -3.59 23.61 48.67
N SER A 92 -4.85 23.24 48.47
CA SER A 92 -5.92 24.17 48.09
C SER A 92 -6.78 24.53 49.31
N ARG A 93 -7.39 25.72 49.29
CA ARG A 93 -8.32 26.15 50.35
C ARG A 93 -9.74 26.04 49.79
N GLN A 94 -10.58 25.19 50.37
CA GLN A 94 -11.98 25.06 49.94
C GLN A 94 -12.81 26.26 50.45
N GLY A 95 -13.40 27.04 49.53
CA GLY A 95 -14.30 28.17 49.84
C GLY A 95 -13.61 29.54 50.01
N SER A 96 -14.41 30.58 50.31
CA SER A 96 -13.93 31.94 50.59
C SER A 96 -13.29 32.07 51.99
N LYS A 97 -12.68 33.23 52.30
CA LYS A 97 -11.81 33.48 53.48
C LYS A 97 -12.28 32.79 54.77
N GLY A 98 -11.67 31.65 55.10
CA GLY A 98 -11.87 30.92 56.37
C GLY A 98 -11.96 29.39 56.24
N GLY A 99 -12.15 28.87 55.02
CA GLY A 99 -12.33 27.43 54.81
C GLY A 99 -11.08 26.55 55.04
N PRO A 100 -11.28 25.22 55.23
CA PRO A 100 -10.20 24.27 55.51
C PRO A 100 -9.20 24.17 54.35
N LYS A 101 -7.93 23.97 54.70
CA LYS A 101 -6.87 23.64 53.74
C LYS A 101 -6.93 22.13 53.48
N VAL A 102 -7.08 21.75 52.21
CA VAL A 102 -7.02 20.36 51.75
C VAL A 102 -5.69 20.20 51.01
N THR A 103 -4.84 19.29 51.49
CA THR A 103 -3.61 18.90 50.79
C THR A 103 -3.87 17.60 50.04
N THR A 104 -3.72 17.64 48.73
CA THR A 104 -3.76 16.47 47.85
C THR A 104 -2.31 16.03 47.57
N TYR A 105 -2.07 14.72 47.60
CA TYR A 105 -0.78 14.13 47.23
C TYR A 105 -0.93 13.43 45.88
N SER A 106 0.05 13.59 45.01
CA SER A 106 0.18 12.86 43.75
C SER A 106 1.53 12.17 43.70
N TYR A 107 1.57 10.96 43.15
CA TYR A 107 2.79 10.15 43.10
C TYR A 107 3.25 9.93 41.66
N TYR A 108 4.56 10.00 41.45
CA TYR A 108 5.18 9.80 40.15
C TYR A 108 6.32 8.77 40.24
N ALA A 109 6.49 8.00 39.17
CA ALA A 109 7.63 7.09 39.04
C ALA A 109 8.49 7.40 37.81
N ASN A 110 9.81 7.25 37.98
CA ASN A 110 10.74 7.08 36.87
C ASN A 110 11.07 5.60 36.78
N ALA A 111 10.87 4.99 35.61
CA ALA A 111 11.07 3.56 35.41
C ALA A 111 11.49 3.25 33.98
N ALA A 112 12.31 2.22 33.81
CA ALA A 112 12.70 1.67 32.52
C ALA A 112 12.27 0.21 32.40
N PHE A 113 11.74 -0.15 31.25
CA PHE A 113 11.16 -1.46 30.96
C PHE A 113 11.83 -2.07 29.72
N GLY A 114 12.50 -3.21 29.90
CA GLY A 114 13.05 -4.00 28.79
C GLY A 114 11.95 -4.77 28.05
N LEU A 115 12.02 -4.77 26.72
CA LEU A 115 10.97 -5.30 25.84
C LEU A 115 11.37 -6.64 25.20
N CYS A 116 12.44 -6.62 24.41
CA CYS A 116 12.98 -7.75 23.66
C CYS A 116 14.39 -7.42 23.16
N GLU A 117 15.06 -8.41 22.57
CA GLU A 117 16.26 -8.15 21.77
C GLU A 117 15.94 -7.22 20.59
N GLY A 118 16.78 -6.21 20.38
CA GLY A 118 16.68 -5.26 19.28
C GLY A 118 17.45 -5.72 18.03
N PRO A 119 17.48 -4.87 16.98
CA PRO A 119 16.77 -3.59 16.89
C PRO A 119 15.27 -3.77 16.60
N VAL A 120 14.43 -2.92 17.19
CA VAL A 120 13.00 -2.79 16.87
C VAL A 120 12.75 -1.53 16.05
N ALA A 121 11.75 -1.55 15.16
CA ALA A 121 11.34 -0.36 14.42
C ALA A 121 10.62 0.64 15.34
N GLY A 122 9.71 0.16 16.18
CA GLY A 122 8.90 1.02 17.03
C GLY A 122 7.93 0.28 17.95
N ILE A 123 7.10 1.07 18.62
CA ILE A 123 5.96 0.62 19.42
C ILE A 123 4.70 1.31 18.95
N ARG A 124 3.57 0.60 18.99
CA ARG A 124 2.29 1.10 18.46
C ARG A 124 1.26 1.38 19.54
N ARG A 125 1.16 0.50 20.54
CA ARG A 125 0.22 0.64 21.66
C ARG A 125 0.90 0.23 22.95
N VAL A 126 0.58 0.94 24.02
CA VAL A 126 1.12 0.70 25.35
C VAL A 126 -0.05 0.54 26.30
N TRP A 127 0.00 -0.48 27.15
CA TRP A 127 -1.02 -0.71 28.16
C TRP A 127 -0.41 -0.69 29.55
N ALA A 128 -1.08 0.00 30.47
CA ALA A 128 -0.81 0.03 31.90
C ALA A 128 -1.99 -0.65 32.62
N ASP A 129 -1.74 -1.77 33.31
CA ASP A 129 -2.77 -2.62 33.94
C ASP A 129 -3.93 -2.99 32.98
N GLY A 130 -3.60 -3.22 31.71
CA GLY A 130 -4.56 -3.60 30.67
C GLY A 130 -5.33 -2.45 30.02
N ARG A 131 -5.19 -1.21 30.52
CA ARG A 131 -5.75 0.00 29.89
C ARG A 131 -4.72 0.63 28.97
N GLU A 132 -5.14 1.03 27.77
CA GLU A 132 -4.24 1.69 26.83
C GLU A 132 -3.86 3.08 27.36
N LEU A 133 -2.57 3.39 27.30
CA LEU A 133 -1.97 4.61 27.82
C LEU A 133 -1.84 5.63 26.68
N ASP A 134 -2.30 6.85 26.91
CA ASP A 134 -2.06 7.97 26.00
C ASP A 134 -0.62 8.47 26.17
N LEU A 135 0.23 8.19 25.18
CA LEU A 135 1.63 8.57 25.19
C LEU A 135 1.85 10.08 25.02
N GLU A 136 0.81 10.84 24.64
CA GLU A 136 0.86 12.30 24.60
C GLU A 136 0.68 12.93 25.99
N GLU A 137 0.21 12.16 26.98
CA GLU A 137 0.00 12.61 28.36
C GLU A 137 1.16 12.24 29.29
N VAL A 138 2.14 11.49 28.80
CA VAL A 138 3.29 11.01 29.57
C VAL A 138 4.60 11.31 28.86
N THR A 139 5.68 11.45 29.62
CA THR A 139 7.02 11.57 29.03
C THR A 139 7.65 10.19 28.93
N PHE A 140 7.95 9.76 27.71
CA PHE A 140 8.61 8.48 27.46
C PHE A 140 9.72 8.60 26.42
N ARG A 141 10.64 7.63 26.42
CA ARG A 141 11.68 7.46 25.40
C ARG A 141 11.80 5.99 25.04
N LEU A 142 11.70 5.67 23.75
CA LEU A 142 12.02 4.34 23.22
C LEU A 142 13.49 4.29 22.81
N HIS A 143 14.22 3.35 23.38
CA HIS A 143 15.54 2.92 22.91
C HIS A 143 15.34 1.66 22.08
N ARG A 144 15.76 1.70 20.81
CA ARG A 144 15.43 0.66 19.81
C ARG A 144 16.20 -0.63 20.00
N GLY A 145 17.22 -0.66 20.83
CA GLY A 145 18.08 -1.83 21.04
C GLY A 145 19.14 -2.00 19.96
N THR A 146 19.61 -0.91 19.36
CA THR A 146 20.77 -0.97 18.46
C THR A 146 22.05 -1.18 19.27
N GLU A 147 23.09 -1.71 18.63
CA GLU A 147 24.40 -1.92 19.27
C GLU A 147 25.15 -0.59 19.55
N ASP A 148 24.79 0.49 18.86
CA ASP A 148 25.39 1.80 18.99
C ASP A 148 24.62 2.76 19.91
N GLN A 149 23.48 2.33 20.49
CA GLN A 149 22.69 3.19 21.35
C GLN A 149 23.46 3.66 22.60
N ALA A 150 23.18 4.89 23.02
CA ALA A 150 23.78 5.53 24.19
C ALA A 150 22.95 5.29 25.46
N PRO A 151 23.51 5.46 26.67
CA PRO A 151 22.75 5.46 27.91
C PRO A 151 21.58 6.47 27.89
N ASP A 152 20.47 6.11 28.53
CA ASP A 152 19.35 7.05 28.68
C ASP A 152 19.76 8.24 29.57
N PRO A 153 19.49 9.49 29.15
CA PRO A 153 19.93 10.67 29.87
C PRO A 153 19.31 10.81 31.27
N LEU A 154 18.09 10.33 31.52
CA LEU A 154 17.51 10.35 32.87
C LEU A 154 18.18 9.33 33.77
N ILE A 155 18.45 8.13 33.25
CA ILE A 155 19.17 7.09 34.00
C ILE A 155 20.58 7.59 34.33
N GLU A 156 21.30 8.15 33.35
CA GLU A 156 22.63 8.71 33.56
C GLU A 156 22.63 9.88 34.56
N ALA A 157 21.66 10.79 34.48
CA ALA A 157 21.53 11.88 35.44
C ALA A 157 21.30 11.38 36.88
N LYS A 158 20.59 10.26 37.07
CA LYS A 158 20.31 9.69 38.40
C LYS A 158 21.42 8.80 38.93
N GLN A 159 22.18 8.11 38.06
CA GLN A 159 23.28 7.22 38.45
C GLN A 159 24.66 7.90 38.45
N GLY A 160 24.79 9.05 37.80
CA GLY A 160 26.05 9.76 37.58
C GLY A 160 26.66 9.43 36.22
N ALA A 161 27.40 10.40 35.66
CA ALA A 161 28.04 10.28 34.36
C ALA A 161 28.94 9.03 34.27
N GLY A 162 28.76 8.22 33.23
CA GLY A 162 29.50 6.98 33.02
C GLY A 162 29.08 5.79 33.90
N ASN A 163 28.09 5.95 34.79
CA ASN A 163 27.57 4.87 35.65
C ASN A 163 26.24 4.28 35.16
N ALA A 164 25.67 4.78 34.06
CA ALA A 164 24.46 4.24 33.46
C ALA A 164 24.78 3.24 32.33
N PRO A 165 24.19 2.03 32.34
CA PRO A 165 24.29 1.11 31.22
C PRO A 165 23.53 1.65 29.99
N ALA A 166 24.06 1.37 28.81
CA ALA A 166 23.40 1.67 27.52
C ALA A 166 22.43 0.58 27.05
N TYR A 167 22.40 -0.57 27.75
CA TYR A 167 21.57 -1.73 27.40
C TYR A 167 21.62 -2.11 25.90
N ARG A 168 22.81 -2.04 25.28
CA ARG A 168 23.00 -2.34 23.85
C ARG A 168 22.44 -3.71 23.48
N GLY A 169 21.84 -3.80 22.29
CA GLY A 169 21.14 -5.01 21.83
C GLY A 169 19.78 -5.26 22.50
N THR A 170 19.36 -4.43 23.47
CA THR A 170 18.04 -4.54 24.13
C THR A 170 17.17 -3.35 23.82
N ALA A 171 15.97 -3.60 23.29
CA ALA A 171 14.95 -2.57 23.15
C ALA A 171 14.31 -2.31 24.53
N TYR A 172 14.23 -1.05 24.95
CA TYR A 172 13.64 -0.68 26.23
C TYR A 172 12.95 0.69 26.17
N VAL A 173 11.97 0.90 27.06
CA VAL A 173 11.25 2.17 27.18
C VAL A 173 11.50 2.76 28.56
N VAL A 174 11.86 4.04 28.60
CA VAL A 174 11.97 4.82 29.84
C VAL A 174 10.77 5.73 29.96
N PHE A 175 10.07 5.67 31.09
CA PHE A 175 9.09 6.67 31.51
C PHE A 175 9.69 7.62 32.53
N GLU A 176 9.45 8.90 32.32
CA GLU A 176 9.85 9.98 33.22
C GLU A 176 8.61 10.57 33.88
N ARG A 177 8.60 10.57 35.21
CA ARG A 177 7.50 11.05 36.06
C ARG A 177 6.13 10.52 35.62
N LEU A 178 6.01 9.21 35.39
CA LEU A 178 4.74 8.54 35.11
C LEU A 178 3.76 8.75 36.29
N PRO A 179 2.56 9.34 36.10
CA PRO A 179 1.59 9.52 37.17
C PRO A 179 1.03 8.17 37.64
N LEU A 180 0.94 7.98 38.97
CA LEU A 180 0.52 6.72 39.58
C LEU A 180 -0.88 6.74 40.21
N ASP A 181 -1.52 7.92 40.23
CA ASP A 181 -2.79 8.13 40.93
C ASP A 181 -3.89 7.18 40.40
N ASP A 182 -3.95 6.96 39.09
CA ASP A 182 -4.91 6.05 38.43
C ASP A 182 -4.57 4.56 38.61
N TYR A 183 -3.37 4.25 39.12
CA TYR A 183 -2.86 2.89 39.28
C TYR A 183 -2.74 2.49 40.76
N GLY A 184 -3.44 3.19 41.65
CA GLY A 184 -3.42 2.90 43.09
C GLY A 184 -2.07 3.19 43.75
N ASN A 185 -1.34 4.19 43.24
CA ASN A 185 -0.03 4.62 43.74
C ASN A 185 1.05 3.52 43.72
N ARG A 186 1.00 2.65 42.71
CA ARG A 186 2.04 1.65 42.41
C ARG A 186 2.44 1.73 40.94
N LEU A 187 3.58 1.13 40.61
CA LEU A 187 3.94 0.88 39.23
C LEU A 187 2.91 -0.06 38.57
N PRO A 188 2.31 0.33 37.43
CA PRO A 188 1.41 -0.53 36.70
C PRO A 188 2.16 -1.65 35.96
N GLN A 189 1.43 -2.71 35.63
CA GLN A 189 1.89 -3.76 34.73
C GLN A 189 1.94 -3.19 33.31
N MET A 190 3.13 -3.15 32.72
CA MET A 190 3.35 -2.54 31.42
C MET A 190 3.40 -3.59 30.31
N GLN A 191 2.67 -3.34 29.23
CA GLN A 191 2.68 -4.16 28.02
C GLN A 191 2.79 -3.26 26.79
N PHE A 192 3.48 -3.76 25.76
CA PHE A 192 3.82 -2.98 24.57
C PHE A 192 3.55 -3.80 23.32
N GLU A 193 2.88 -3.21 22.34
CA GLU A 193 2.85 -3.74 20.98
C GLU A 193 4.10 -3.28 20.26
N VAL A 194 5.04 -4.20 20.09
CA VAL A 194 6.38 -3.95 19.55
C VAL A 194 6.41 -4.40 18.09
N ILE A 195 7.07 -3.62 17.25
CA ILE A 195 7.25 -3.88 15.82
C ILE A 195 8.74 -4.15 15.58
N ARG A 196 9.09 -5.38 15.21
CA ARG A 196 10.43 -5.77 14.78
C ARG A 196 10.35 -6.31 13.34
N PRO A 197 10.64 -5.51 12.31
CA PRO A 197 10.58 -5.96 10.93
C PRO A 197 11.54 -7.12 10.70
N VAL A 198 11.15 -8.04 9.82
CA VAL A 198 11.93 -9.22 9.46
C VAL A 198 11.90 -9.39 7.95
N GLY A 199 13.04 -9.80 7.40
CA GLY A 199 13.25 -9.82 5.96
C GLY A 199 13.73 -8.46 5.43
N GLY A 200 14.01 -8.41 4.12
CA GLY A 200 14.70 -7.27 3.50
C GLY A 200 13.84 -6.33 2.65
N MET A 201 12.49 -6.46 2.56
CA MET A 201 11.72 -5.53 1.68
C MET A 201 11.84 -4.11 2.14
N SER A 202 11.59 -3.89 3.43
CA SER A 202 11.28 -2.54 3.92
C SER A 202 12.49 -1.63 3.77
N GLU A 203 13.69 -2.22 3.84
CA GLU A 203 14.99 -1.59 3.55
C GLU A 203 15.24 -1.30 2.07
N LYS A 204 14.43 -1.84 1.15
CA LYS A 204 14.49 -1.59 -0.30
C LYS A 204 13.42 -0.60 -0.77
N VAL A 205 12.46 -0.24 0.09
CA VAL A 205 11.38 0.69 -0.27
C VAL A 205 11.93 2.12 -0.30
N ARG A 206 11.91 2.74 -1.48
CA ARG A 206 12.36 4.12 -1.71
C ARG A 206 11.21 5.08 -1.98
N ALA A 207 10.08 4.61 -2.51
CA ALA A 207 8.90 5.41 -2.78
C ALA A 207 7.58 4.71 -2.38
N MET A 208 6.62 5.50 -1.88
CA MET A 208 5.32 5.00 -1.39
C MET A 208 4.17 5.95 -1.77
N ALA A 209 3.02 5.41 -2.18
CA ALA A 209 1.80 6.18 -2.34
C ALA A 209 1.03 6.29 -1.01
N LEU A 210 0.70 7.52 -0.59
CA LEU A 210 -0.03 7.83 0.64
C LEU A 210 -1.51 8.11 0.35
N ILE A 211 -2.36 7.15 0.72
CA ILE A 211 -3.81 7.16 0.56
C ILE A 211 -4.49 7.52 1.91
N PRO A 212 -5.83 7.71 2.03
CA PRO A 212 -6.90 7.39 1.08
C PRO A 212 -7.09 8.41 -0.05
N GLY A 213 -6.49 9.61 0.02
CA GLY A 213 -6.76 10.72 -0.89
C GLY A 213 -8.14 11.37 -0.71
N SER A 214 -9.12 10.65 -0.17
CA SER A 214 -10.44 11.13 0.24
C SER A 214 -10.56 11.19 1.77
N THR A 215 -10.00 12.23 2.38
CA THR A 215 -10.18 12.50 3.81
C THR A 215 -10.19 14.00 4.11
N GLU A 216 -11.32 14.55 4.57
CA GLU A 216 -11.52 16.00 4.74
C GLU A 216 -10.44 16.67 5.60
N PHE A 217 -10.00 15.98 6.65
CA PHE A 217 -9.01 16.46 7.63
C PHE A 217 -7.91 15.44 7.97
N GLY A 218 -7.95 14.23 7.42
CA GLY A 218 -7.00 13.16 7.79
C GLY A 218 -5.55 13.49 7.46
N TYR A 219 -5.30 14.42 6.55
CA TYR A 219 -3.96 14.91 6.21
C TYR A 219 -3.47 16.05 7.10
N ALA A 220 -4.28 16.57 8.03
CA ALA A 220 -3.81 17.60 8.94
C ALA A 220 -2.89 16.98 10.02
N PRO A 221 -1.61 17.40 10.13
CA PRO A 221 -0.69 16.92 11.18
C PRO A 221 -0.98 17.55 12.56
N ARG A 222 -1.98 18.43 12.64
CA ARG A 222 -2.45 19.08 13.88
C ARG A 222 -3.88 18.64 14.19
N ARG A 223 -4.19 18.50 15.48
CA ARG A 223 -5.52 18.10 15.97
C ARG A 223 -6.61 19.04 15.47
N VAL A 224 -7.63 18.48 14.82
CA VAL A 224 -8.83 19.20 14.38
C VAL A 224 -9.96 18.86 15.35
N ARG A 225 -10.38 19.86 16.13
CA ARG A 225 -11.44 19.70 17.14
C ARG A 225 -12.83 19.92 16.55
N HIS A 226 -13.75 19.03 16.88
CA HIS A 226 -15.18 19.15 16.65
C HIS A 226 -15.92 19.45 17.95
N ASP A 227 -16.41 20.69 18.09
CA ASP A 227 -17.25 21.06 19.24
C ASP A 227 -18.70 20.62 18.97
N ARG A 228 -19.14 19.52 19.58
CA ARG A 228 -20.53 19.04 19.48
C ARG A 228 -21.48 19.95 20.25
N ARG A 229 -21.07 20.35 21.46
CA ARG A 229 -21.79 21.24 22.39
C ARG A 229 -20.79 22.03 23.25
N LYS A 230 -21.26 23.04 23.99
CA LYS A 230 -20.38 23.80 24.91
C LYS A 230 -19.79 22.87 25.97
N GLY A 231 -18.49 22.60 25.89
CA GLY A 231 -17.76 21.71 26.81
C GLY A 231 -17.61 20.26 26.34
N GLU A 232 -18.23 19.88 25.22
CA GLU A 232 -18.17 18.53 24.65
C GLU A 232 -17.62 18.62 23.21
N GLY A 233 -16.46 18.01 22.96
CA GLY A 233 -15.90 17.97 21.62
C GLY A 233 -14.85 16.89 21.44
N ASP A 234 -14.74 16.39 20.22
CA ASP A 234 -13.85 15.29 19.84
C ASP A 234 -12.74 15.79 18.91
N ILE A 235 -11.72 14.96 18.70
CA ILE A 235 -10.69 15.21 17.68
C ILE A 235 -10.99 14.30 16.49
N VAL A 236 -11.20 14.88 15.30
CA VAL A 236 -11.68 14.11 14.13
C VAL A 236 -10.57 13.44 13.32
N ASN A 237 -9.31 13.76 13.60
CA ASN A 237 -8.12 13.24 12.92
C ASN A 237 -7.12 12.61 13.90
N ARG A 238 -7.62 12.04 15.00
CA ARG A 238 -6.83 11.30 15.98
C ARG A 238 -7.66 10.15 16.55
N HIS A 239 -7.34 8.94 16.11
CA HIS A 239 -7.95 7.68 16.52
C HIS A 239 -6.91 6.72 17.12
N VAL A 240 -5.76 7.25 17.54
CA VAL A 240 -4.67 6.53 18.20
C VAL A 240 -4.19 7.29 19.43
N LEU A 241 -3.55 6.58 20.35
CA LEU A 241 -3.06 7.10 21.62
C LEU A 241 -1.54 7.26 21.69
N HIS A 242 -0.80 6.91 20.63
CA HIS A 242 0.66 7.00 20.61
C HIS A 242 1.21 8.22 19.84
N ALA A 243 0.34 9.05 19.26
CA ALA A 243 0.74 10.19 18.43
C ALA A 243 -0.28 11.35 18.50
N PRO A 244 0.11 12.57 18.10
CA PRO A 244 -0.77 13.74 18.11
C PRO A 244 -1.93 13.66 17.10
N THR A 245 -1.73 13.02 15.94
CA THR A 245 -2.73 12.82 14.87
C THR A 245 -2.49 11.51 14.12
N ASP A 246 -3.50 11.08 13.38
CA ASP A 246 -3.47 9.85 12.57
C ASP A 246 -2.34 9.84 11.54
N ILE A 247 -2.21 10.91 10.76
CA ILE A 247 -1.15 11.02 9.73
C ILE A 247 0.25 10.99 10.36
N VAL A 248 0.44 11.63 11.51
CA VAL A 248 1.74 11.62 12.21
C VAL A 248 2.09 10.20 12.65
N ALA A 249 1.16 9.49 13.30
CA ALA A 249 1.34 8.08 13.65
C ALA A 249 1.68 7.21 12.43
N SER A 250 0.92 7.37 11.34
CA SER A 250 1.10 6.58 10.13
C SER A 250 2.47 6.84 9.47
N LEU A 251 2.92 8.10 9.40
CA LEU A 251 4.22 8.46 8.83
C LEU A 251 5.39 8.06 9.74
N ASP A 252 5.22 8.14 11.06
CA ASP A 252 6.22 7.65 12.02
C ASP A 252 6.46 6.14 11.85
N GLU A 253 5.39 5.35 11.71
CA GLU A 253 5.50 3.90 11.46
C GLU A 253 6.13 3.63 10.08
N LEU A 254 5.72 4.36 9.04
CA LEU A 254 6.27 4.21 7.69
C LEU A 254 7.78 4.43 7.67
N GLN A 255 8.27 5.53 8.24
CA GLN A 255 9.72 5.82 8.27
C GLN A 255 10.49 4.89 9.21
N ALA A 256 9.85 4.41 10.28
CA ALA A 256 10.46 3.42 11.16
C ALA A 256 10.66 2.06 10.46
N LEU A 257 9.74 1.68 9.56
CA LEU A 257 9.83 0.44 8.79
C LEU A 257 10.72 0.58 7.55
N CYS A 258 10.68 1.72 6.88
CA CYS A 258 11.37 1.96 5.61
C CYS A 258 12.48 3.01 5.76
N PRO A 259 13.65 2.64 6.28
CA PRO A 259 14.74 3.60 6.56
C PRO A 259 15.32 4.25 5.29
N THR A 260 15.12 3.64 4.12
CA THR A 260 15.57 4.13 2.81
C THR A 260 14.50 4.93 2.05
N LEU A 261 13.34 5.19 2.66
CA LEU A 261 12.27 5.92 2.01
C LEU A 261 12.69 7.36 1.73
N THR A 262 12.64 7.76 0.47
CA THR A 262 12.98 9.11 0.02
C THR A 262 11.79 9.83 -0.59
N HIS A 263 10.81 9.11 -1.15
CA HIS A 263 9.68 9.70 -1.87
C HIS A 263 8.31 9.28 -1.31
N VAL A 264 7.38 10.24 -1.22
CA VAL A 264 5.97 9.96 -0.94
C VAL A 264 5.08 10.63 -1.99
N ALA A 265 4.20 9.85 -2.62
CA ALA A 265 3.13 10.37 -3.47
C ALA A 265 1.89 10.65 -2.62
N LEU A 266 1.59 11.94 -2.37
CA LEU A 266 0.41 12.38 -1.64
C LEU A 266 -0.79 12.40 -2.59
N VAL A 267 -1.66 11.41 -2.47
CA VAL A 267 -2.88 11.28 -3.28
C VAL A 267 -3.91 12.31 -2.79
N VAL A 268 -4.54 13.06 -3.70
CA VAL A 268 -5.56 14.07 -3.34
C VAL A 268 -6.75 13.97 -4.28
N ALA A 269 -7.91 13.58 -3.75
CA ALA A 269 -9.08 13.24 -4.53
C ALA A 269 -10.12 14.37 -4.66
N TRP A 270 -10.56 14.63 -5.89
CA TRP A 270 -11.86 15.23 -6.20
C TRP A 270 -12.76 14.19 -6.89
N PHE A 271 -14.06 14.50 -7.03
CA PHE A 271 -15.07 13.53 -7.44
C PHE A 271 -15.68 13.85 -8.80
N GLY A 272 -15.64 12.89 -9.71
CA GLY A 272 -16.41 12.88 -10.96
C GLY A 272 -17.77 12.22 -10.76
N ASP A 273 -18.79 12.68 -11.49
CA ASP A 273 -20.20 12.29 -11.31
C ASP A 273 -20.87 11.71 -12.56
N ASP A 274 -20.14 11.54 -13.66
CA ASP A 274 -20.66 11.01 -14.94
C ASP A 274 -19.51 10.41 -15.77
N LEU A 275 -19.75 9.32 -16.51
CA LEU A 275 -18.79 8.70 -17.42
C LEU A 275 -18.72 9.36 -18.80
N ARG A 276 -19.65 10.25 -19.14
CA ARG A 276 -19.68 10.92 -20.45
C ARG A 276 -18.85 12.20 -20.36
N ALA A 277 -17.81 12.31 -21.18
CA ALA A 277 -16.84 13.42 -21.15
C ALA A 277 -17.53 14.80 -21.13
N GLY A 278 -18.52 15.03 -22.00
CA GLY A 278 -19.24 16.32 -22.06
C GLY A 278 -20.08 16.66 -20.82
N HIS A 279 -20.41 15.66 -19.98
CA HIS A 279 -21.31 15.81 -18.82
C HIS A 279 -20.60 15.65 -17.47
N CYS A 280 -19.47 14.96 -17.42
CA CYS A 280 -18.70 14.77 -16.19
C CYS A 280 -18.27 16.12 -15.60
N ARG A 281 -18.48 16.29 -14.29
CA ARG A 281 -18.04 17.45 -13.52
C ARG A 281 -17.18 16.98 -12.36
N ILE A 282 -16.00 17.59 -12.20
CA ILE A 282 -15.03 17.21 -11.17
C ILE A 282 -15.08 18.24 -10.05
N ARG A 283 -15.54 17.80 -8.88
CA ARG A 283 -15.87 18.69 -7.75
C ARG A 283 -15.27 18.19 -6.45
N PRO A 284 -14.86 19.09 -5.54
CA PRO A 284 -14.55 18.68 -4.19
C PRO A 284 -15.85 18.29 -3.46
N ALA A 285 -15.78 17.26 -2.64
CA ALA A 285 -16.93 16.73 -1.92
C ALA A 285 -16.70 16.64 -0.41
N VAL A 286 -17.80 16.55 0.33
CA VAL A 286 -17.85 16.33 1.78
C VAL A 286 -18.72 15.13 2.13
N THR A 287 -18.53 14.52 3.30
CA THR A 287 -19.39 13.43 3.77
C THR A 287 -20.73 13.92 4.34
N ASP A 288 -20.75 15.13 4.89
CA ASP A 288 -21.96 15.78 5.42
C ASP A 288 -21.84 17.31 5.36
N ARG A 289 -22.92 18.01 4.95
CA ARG A 289 -22.99 19.48 4.90
C ARG A 289 -23.32 20.12 6.26
N HIS A 290 -23.80 19.37 7.23
CA HIS A 290 -24.52 19.89 8.40
C HIS A 290 -23.85 19.59 9.76
N ALA A 291 -22.63 19.05 9.80
CA ALA A 291 -21.84 18.91 11.02
C ALA A 291 -21.21 20.26 11.45
N PRO A 292 -21.86 21.09 12.30
CA PRO A 292 -21.76 22.55 12.22
C PRO A 292 -20.39 23.14 12.58
N ALA A 293 -19.64 22.51 13.50
CA ALA A 293 -18.41 23.12 14.03
C ALA A 293 -17.14 22.75 13.23
N VAL A 294 -17.12 21.58 12.57
CA VAL A 294 -15.99 21.14 11.72
C VAL A 294 -16.23 21.47 10.25
N ALA A 295 -17.47 21.36 9.75
CA ALA A 295 -17.81 21.72 8.37
C ALA A 295 -17.58 23.22 8.09
N ALA A 296 -17.64 24.08 9.12
CA ALA A 296 -17.32 25.51 8.99
C ALA A 296 -15.82 25.77 8.72
N ARG A 297 -14.93 24.82 9.03
CA ARG A 297 -13.48 24.92 8.81
C ARG A 297 -13.05 24.31 7.49
N TRP A 298 -13.77 23.32 6.97
CA TRP A 298 -13.44 22.69 5.69
C TRP A 298 -13.64 23.68 4.53
N ARG A 299 -12.65 23.71 3.62
CA ARG A 299 -12.71 24.51 2.40
C ARG A 299 -11.74 23.98 1.35
N VAL A 300 -12.17 24.06 0.09
CA VAL A 300 -11.35 23.85 -1.09
C VAL A 300 -11.51 25.04 -2.02
N GLY A 301 -10.49 25.88 -2.10
CA GLY A 301 -10.52 27.18 -2.78
C GLY A 301 -11.67 28.05 -2.27
N ASN A 302 -12.60 28.40 -3.17
CA ASN A 302 -13.78 29.17 -2.83
C ASN A 302 -14.95 28.32 -2.29
N VAL A 303 -14.83 26.99 -2.27
CA VAL A 303 -15.91 26.05 -1.92
C VAL A 303 -15.91 25.74 -0.43
N THR A 304 -16.94 26.17 0.28
CA THR A 304 -17.21 25.74 1.66
C THR A 304 -17.94 24.41 1.71
N ALA A 305 -17.97 23.76 2.87
CA ALA A 305 -18.73 22.51 3.04
C ALA A 305 -20.22 22.65 2.65
N SER A 306 -20.83 23.81 2.93
CA SER A 306 -22.22 24.10 2.54
C SER A 306 -22.45 24.17 1.02
N MET A 307 -21.41 24.45 0.23
CA MET A 307 -21.45 24.54 -1.23
C MET A 307 -20.92 23.29 -1.92
N ALA A 308 -20.23 22.41 -1.18
CA ALA A 308 -19.59 21.23 -1.73
C ALA A 308 -20.60 20.17 -2.19
N MET A 309 -20.15 19.32 -3.12
CA MET A 309 -20.83 18.07 -3.42
C MET A 309 -20.89 17.21 -2.14
N VAL A 310 -21.98 16.48 -1.94
CA VAL A 310 -22.02 15.46 -0.88
C VAL A 310 -21.80 14.13 -1.56
N VAL A 311 -20.86 13.35 -1.06
CA VAL A 311 -20.64 12.01 -1.59
C VAL A 311 -21.90 11.17 -1.41
N SER A 312 -22.18 10.28 -2.36
CA SER A 312 -23.31 9.38 -2.30
C SER A 312 -23.20 8.41 -1.11
N LYS A 313 -24.25 7.62 -0.86
CA LYS A 313 -24.33 6.71 0.29
C LYS A 313 -24.55 5.27 -0.14
N VAL A 314 -23.86 4.35 0.55
CA VAL A 314 -24.07 2.90 0.49
C VAL A 314 -24.54 2.42 1.86
N ALA A 315 -25.69 1.75 1.92
CA ALA A 315 -26.28 1.26 3.17
C ALA A 315 -26.36 2.34 4.28
N GLY A 316 -26.69 3.59 3.90
CA GLY A 316 -26.83 4.72 4.83
C GLY A 316 -25.53 5.41 5.26
N ARG A 317 -24.36 4.88 4.86
CA ARG A 317 -23.03 5.47 5.13
C ARG A 317 -22.48 6.15 3.89
N ALA A 318 -21.60 7.13 4.08
CA ALA A 318 -20.90 7.78 2.96
C ALA A 318 -20.13 6.72 2.15
N ALA A 319 -20.26 6.77 0.83
CA ALA A 319 -19.60 5.82 -0.07
C ALA A 319 -18.08 6.03 -0.08
N TYR A 320 -17.64 7.28 0.10
CA TYR A 320 -16.24 7.69 0.17
C TYR A 320 -16.02 8.62 1.37
N GLY A 321 -14.76 8.92 1.71
CA GLY A 321 -14.47 10.13 2.47
C GLY A 321 -14.62 11.39 1.60
N GLY A 322 -14.62 12.57 2.20
CA GLY A 322 -14.64 13.84 1.46
C GLY A 322 -13.25 14.24 0.94
N SER A 323 -13.18 15.21 0.03
CA SER A 323 -11.92 15.78 -0.46
C SER A 323 -11.15 16.42 0.69
N PRO A 324 -9.81 16.26 0.79
CA PRO A 324 -9.01 16.95 1.77
C PRO A 324 -9.13 18.46 1.66
N SER A 325 -9.19 19.15 2.80
CA SER A 325 -9.16 20.61 2.83
C SER A 325 -7.81 21.14 2.34
N ASP A 326 -7.81 22.30 1.69
CA ASP A 326 -6.58 22.95 1.19
C ASP A 326 -5.52 23.10 2.29
N ASP A 327 -5.94 23.54 3.48
CA ASP A 327 -5.08 23.74 4.65
C ASP A 327 -4.42 22.42 5.10
N SER A 328 -5.15 21.29 4.99
CA SER A 328 -4.60 19.97 5.34
C SER A 328 -3.58 19.48 4.32
N ILE A 329 -3.78 19.74 3.03
CA ILE A 329 -2.85 19.37 1.95
C ILE A 329 -1.54 20.15 2.11
N VAL A 330 -1.63 21.48 2.27
CA VAL A 330 -0.44 22.33 2.46
C VAL A 330 0.33 21.93 3.72
N ALA A 331 -0.38 21.59 4.81
CA ALA A 331 0.25 21.13 6.04
C ALA A 331 0.91 19.75 5.90
N ALA A 332 0.29 18.80 5.18
CA ALA A 332 0.87 17.49 4.90
C ALA A 332 2.13 17.57 4.04
N ILE A 333 2.15 18.43 3.02
CA ILE A 333 3.37 18.71 2.24
C ILE A 333 4.47 19.24 3.15
N GLY A 334 4.14 20.16 4.06
CA GLY A 334 5.08 20.68 5.06
C GLY A 334 5.62 19.60 6.00
N GLU A 335 4.74 18.71 6.49
CA GLU A 335 5.09 17.58 7.37
C GLU A 335 6.05 16.60 6.69
N LEU A 336 5.74 16.19 5.46
CA LEU A 336 6.59 15.28 4.67
C LEU A 336 7.99 15.89 4.43
N LYS A 337 8.05 17.17 4.06
CA LYS A 337 9.33 17.87 3.88
C LYS A 337 10.11 18.01 5.19
N ALA A 338 9.45 18.29 6.31
CA ALA A 338 10.08 18.37 7.62
C ALA A 338 10.73 17.04 8.05
N ARG A 339 10.19 15.93 7.55
CA ARG A 339 10.73 14.57 7.71
C ARG A 339 11.87 14.22 6.76
N GLY A 340 12.23 15.12 5.84
CA GLY A 340 13.24 14.89 4.80
C GLY A 340 12.74 14.08 3.60
N LEU A 341 11.42 13.93 3.43
CA LEU A 341 10.82 13.19 2.32
C LEU A 341 10.52 14.12 1.14
N ALA A 342 10.89 13.68 -0.06
CA ALA A 342 10.52 14.33 -1.30
C ALA A 342 9.04 14.04 -1.62
N VAL A 343 8.30 15.08 -1.99
CA VAL A 343 6.85 15.02 -2.15
C VAL A 343 6.47 14.98 -3.61
N THR A 344 5.68 13.97 -3.98
CA THR A 344 4.98 13.92 -5.27
C THR A 344 3.52 14.23 -5.03
N LEU A 345 3.02 15.38 -5.50
CA LEU A 345 1.59 15.66 -5.38
C LEU A 345 0.83 14.92 -6.48
N TYR A 346 -0.16 14.14 -6.08
CA TYR A 346 -0.89 13.24 -6.96
C TYR A 346 -2.40 13.57 -6.97
N PRO A 347 -2.84 14.50 -7.85
CA PRO A 347 -4.26 14.74 -8.12
C PRO A 347 -4.96 13.48 -8.66
N PHE A 348 -6.03 13.06 -7.99
CA PHE A 348 -6.74 11.82 -8.27
C PHE A 348 -8.25 12.08 -8.48
N VAL A 349 -8.88 11.36 -9.39
CA VAL A 349 -10.34 11.46 -9.63
C VAL A 349 -11.01 10.19 -9.14
N MET A 350 -11.91 10.31 -8.17
CA MET A 350 -12.79 9.22 -7.75
C MET A 350 -14.16 9.38 -8.42
N MET A 351 -14.76 8.29 -8.89
CA MET A 351 -16.10 8.37 -9.49
C MET A 351 -17.17 8.07 -8.44
N ASP A 352 -18.04 9.05 -8.21
CA ASP A 352 -19.19 8.95 -7.33
C ASP A 352 -20.48 8.88 -8.12
N VAL A 353 -20.66 7.74 -8.79
CA VAL A 353 -21.86 7.38 -9.56
C VAL A 353 -22.56 6.24 -8.82
N PRO A 354 -23.61 6.50 -8.00
CA PRO A 354 -24.26 5.46 -7.23
C PRO A 354 -25.07 4.50 -8.13
N ALA A 355 -25.41 3.32 -7.61
CA ALA A 355 -26.37 2.43 -8.27
C ALA A 355 -27.76 3.11 -8.37
N GLY A 356 -28.52 2.82 -9.44
CA GLY A 356 -29.81 3.46 -9.69
C GLY A 356 -29.70 4.93 -10.08
N ASN A 357 -28.58 5.32 -10.70
CA ASN A 357 -28.32 6.71 -11.11
C ASN A 357 -29.18 7.15 -12.31
N GLY A 358 -29.66 6.21 -13.14
CA GLY A 358 -30.45 6.51 -14.33
C GLY A 358 -29.75 7.37 -15.39
N LEU A 359 -28.42 7.53 -15.31
CA LEU A 359 -27.63 8.29 -16.29
C LEU A 359 -27.43 7.43 -17.55
N PRO A 360 -27.51 8.01 -18.76
CA PRO A 360 -27.16 7.30 -19.98
C PRO A 360 -25.73 6.75 -19.92
N ASP A 361 -25.58 5.45 -20.18
CA ASP A 361 -24.29 4.78 -20.17
C ASP A 361 -23.55 4.96 -21.51
N PRO A 362 -22.36 5.57 -21.53
CA PRO A 362 -21.57 5.63 -22.77
C PRO A 362 -21.21 4.25 -23.32
N HIS A 363 -21.21 3.20 -22.49
CA HIS A 363 -20.85 1.83 -22.87
C HIS A 363 -22.05 0.94 -23.26
N GLY A 364 -23.25 1.50 -23.34
CA GLY A 364 -24.44 0.81 -23.87
C GLY A 364 -25.29 0.06 -22.84
N GLY A 365 -24.95 0.14 -21.55
CA GLY A 365 -25.80 -0.33 -20.45
C GLY A 365 -27.09 0.47 -20.28
N ALA A 366 -28.00 -0.05 -19.44
CA ALA A 366 -29.26 0.62 -19.14
C ALA A 366 -29.06 1.92 -18.33
N GLU A 367 -28.02 1.94 -17.49
CA GLU A 367 -27.53 3.10 -16.76
C GLU A 367 -26.01 2.96 -16.55
N GLN A 368 -25.33 4.03 -16.15
CA GLN A 368 -23.90 3.98 -15.87
C GLN A 368 -23.60 3.02 -14.72
N ALA A 369 -22.51 2.27 -14.85
CA ALA A 369 -22.06 1.34 -13.82
C ALA A 369 -21.80 2.06 -12.49
N ALA A 370 -22.09 1.39 -11.38
CA ALA A 370 -21.94 1.98 -10.04
C ALA A 370 -20.47 2.07 -9.63
N TYR A 371 -20.08 3.22 -9.06
CA TYR A 371 -18.73 3.54 -8.58
C TYR A 371 -17.62 3.05 -9.53
N PRO A 372 -17.67 3.46 -10.81
CA PRO A 372 -16.78 2.95 -11.84
C PRO A 372 -15.35 3.49 -11.65
N TRP A 373 -14.39 2.90 -12.33
CA TRP A 373 -13.05 3.47 -12.41
C TRP A 373 -13.02 4.69 -13.34
N ARG A 374 -12.17 5.68 -13.01
CA ARG A 374 -12.02 6.94 -13.79
C ARG A 374 -11.61 6.70 -15.24
N GLY A 375 -10.89 5.62 -15.53
CA GLY A 375 -10.53 5.23 -16.89
C GLY A 375 -11.71 4.81 -17.76
N ARG A 376 -12.94 4.74 -17.22
CA ARG A 376 -14.17 4.53 -17.98
C ARG A 376 -14.79 5.81 -18.54
N ILE A 377 -14.30 6.99 -18.15
CA ILE A 377 -14.78 8.26 -18.72
C ILE A 377 -14.40 8.30 -20.20
N THR A 378 -15.35 8.60 -21.09
CA THR A 378 -15.14 8.53 -22.54
C THR A 378 -16.15 9.42 -23.30
N CYS A 379 -16.07 9.48 -24.62
CA CYS A 379 -17.08 10.16 -25.44
C CYS A 379 -18.43 9.41 -25.39
N HIS A 380 -19.51 10.09 -25.73
CA HIS A 380 -20.86 9.53 -25.71
C HIS A 380 -21.58 9.74 -27.05
N PRO A 381 -22.02 8.66 -27.72
CA PRO A 381 -21.72 7.25 -27.40
C PRO A 381 -20.23 6.90 -27.54
N ALA A 382 -19.73 5.93 -26.75
CA ALA A 382 -18.32 5.54 -26.72
C ALA A 382 -17.87 4.88 -28.02
N ALA A 383 -16.55 4.76 -28.23
CA ALA A 383 -15.99 3.99 -29.34
C ALA A 383 -16.56 2.55 -29.36
N GLY A 384 -16.88 2.04 -30.55
CA GLY A 384 -17.49 0.71 -30.74
C GLY A 384 -19.00 0.64 -30.48
N GLN A 385 -19.64 1.71 -29.98
CA GLN A 385 -21.09 1.77 -29.80
C GLN A 385 -21.82 2.27 -31.06
N ALA A 386 -23.09 1.91 -31.18
CA ALA A 386 -23.94 2.41 -32.26
C ALA A 386 -24.06 3.94 -32.18
N GLY A 387 -23.76 4.63 -33.28
CA GLY A 387 -23.78 6.10 -33.33
C GLY A 387 -22.65 6.77 -32.54
N SER A 388 -21.55 6.05 -32.28
CA SER A 388 -20.35 6.61 -31.66
C SER A 388 -19.91 7.92 -32.31
N VAL A 389 -19.45 8.85 -31.48
CA VAL A 389 -18.84 10.11 -31.93
C VAL A 389 -17.32 10.02 -32.04
N ASP A 390 -16.72 8.87 -31.72
CA ASP A 390 -15.28 8.62 -31.89
C ASP A 390 -14.85 8.88 -33.35
N ALA A 391 -13.65 9.42 -33.52
CA ALA A 391 -13.10 9.88 -34.80
C ALA A 391 -13.87 11.05 -35.47
N THR A 392 -14.63 11.85 -34.70
CA THR A 392 -15.39 13.01 -35.22
C THR A 392 -15.11 14.30 -34.45
N ALA A 393 -15.54 15.44 -35.01
CA ALA A 393 -15.48 16.74 -34.34
C ALA A 393 -16.29 16.79 -33.02
N ALA A 394 -17.36 16.00 -32.92
CA ALA A 394 -18.21 15.96 -31.74
C ALA A 394 -17.47 15.32 -30.54
N ALA A 395 -16.62 14.31 -30.78
CA ALA A 395 -15.76 13.76 -29.73
C ALA A 395 -14.85 14.84 -29.13
N ARG A 396 -14.19 15.65 -29.97
CA ARG A 396 -13.37 16.77 -29.51
C ARG A 396 -14.16 17.74 -28.65
N THR A 397 -15.35 18.16 -29.09
CA THR A 397 -16.20 19.06 -28.28
C THR A 397 -16.53 18.50 -26.90
N GLN A 398 -16.79 17.19 -26.80
CA GLN A 398 -17.07 16.54 -25.51
C GLN A 398 -15.81 16.45 -24.62
N VAL A 399 -14.66 16.18 -25.21
CA VAL A 399 -13.37 16.17 -24.48
C VAL A 399 -13.01 17.57 -24.01
N ASP A 400 -13.15 18.60 -24.85
CA ASP A 400 -12.89 19.99 -24.47
C ASP A 400 -13.79 20.41 -23.27
N ALA A 401 -15.07 19.99 -23.29
CA ALA A 401 -16.00 20.22 -22.19
C ALA A 401 -15.60 19.49 -20.88
N PHE A 402 -14.97 18.31 -20.96
CA PHE A 402 -14.41 17.63 -19.80
C PHE A 402 -13.24 18.41 -19.18
N PHE A 403 -12.33 18.93 -20.01
CA PHE A 403 -11.17 19.68 -19.54
C PHE A 403 -11.56 21.06 -18.99
N GLY A 404 -12.54 21.73 -19.59
CA GLY A 404 -13.03 23.04 -19.18
C GLY A 404 -12.09 24.19 -19.54
N ASP A 405 -12.46 25.41 -19.17
CA ASP A 405 -11.81 26.65 -19.64
C ASP A 405 -10.86 27.27 -18.60
N ALA A 406 -10.68 26.62 -17.45
CA ALA A 406 -9.82 27.12 -16.39
C ALA A 406 -8.39 27.38 -16.88
N SER A 407 -7.80 28.50 -16.46
CA SER A 407 -6.45 28.92 -16.84
C SER A 407 -5.61 29.33 -15.62
N PRO A 408 -4.26 29.24 -15.68
CA PRO A 408 -3.39 29.58 -14.56
C PRO A 408 -3.63 30.96 -13.95
N GLY A 409 -3.93 31.96 -14.80
CA GLY A 409 -4.17 33.34 -14.37
C GLY A 409 -5.41 33.54 -13.49
N GLN A 410 -6.30 32.55 -13.43
CA GLN A 410 -7.49 32.57 -12.57
C GLN A 410 -7.22 32.05 -11.16
N PHE A 411 -6.01 31.56 -10.87
CA PHE A 411 -5.62 31.04 -9.55
C PHE A 411 -4.67 31.99 -8.82
N SER A 412 -5.15 32.56 -7.72
CA SER A 412 -4.38 33.47 -6.86
C SER A 412 -4.31 32.94 -5.43
N ILE A 413 -3.36 33.46 -4.65
CA ILE A 413 -3.29 33.20 -3.21
C ILE A 413 -3.62 34.51 -2.50
N ALA A 414 -4.63 34.51 -1.64
CA ALA A 414 -4.96 35.64 -0.78
C ALA A 414 -5.30 35.14 0.63
N GLY A 415 -4.77 35.80 1.66
CA GLY A 415 -4.98 35.37 3.05
C GLY A 415 -4.51 33.94 3.35
N GLY A 416 -3.49 33.45 2.63
CA GLY A 416 -3.02 32.07 2.77
C GLY A 416 -3.97 31.02 2.19
N ARG A 417 -4.80 31.37 1.21
CA ARG A 417 -5.76 30.46 0.57
C ARG A 417 -5.75 30.62 -0.93
N VAL A 418 -5.98 29.52 -1.64
CA VAL A 418 -6.17 29.53 -3.09
C VAL A 418 -7.55 30.09 -3.41
N HIS A 419 -7.61 31.01 -4.38
CA HIS A 419 -8.84 31.57 -4.90
C HIS A 419 -8.92 31.36 -6.41
N PHE A 420 -10.08 30.89 -6.86
CA PHE A 420 -10.39 30.72 -8.28
C PHE A 420 -11.33 31.83 -8.75
N SER A 421 -10.91 32.63 -9.73
CA SER A 421 -11.70 33.75 -10.29
C SER A 421 -12.37 33.43 -11.62
N GLY A 422 -12.27 32.18 -12.12
CA GLY A 422 -12.96 31.74 -13.33
C GLY A 422 -14.46 31.51 -13.08
N SER A 423 -15.15 30.96 -14.09
CA SER A 423 -16.59 30.72 -14.01
C SER A 423 -16.91 29.76 -12.85
N GLY A 424 -17.87 30.13 -12.00
CA GLY A 424 -18.34 29.26 -10.90
C GLY A 424 -18.99 27.96 -11.38
N SER A 425 -19.44 27.90 -12.63
CA SER A 425 -20.01 26.71 -13.26
C SER A 425 -18.97 25.81 -13.95
N ASP A 426 -17.73 26.28 -14.11
CA ASP A 426 -16.64 25.46 -14.66
C ASP A 426 -16.15 24.48 -13.60
N TRP A 427 -16.45 23.20 -13.81
CA TRP A 427 -15.95 22.08 -13.00
C TRP A 427 -15.17 21.10 -13.89
N GLY A 428 -14.46 21.62 -14.87
CA GLY A 428 -13.60 20.83 -15.74
C GLY A 428 -12.33 20.36 -15.04
N TYR A 429 -11.68 19.36 -15.65
CA TYR A 429 -10.45 18.76 -15.17
C TYR A 429 -9.32 19.76 -14.94
N ARG A 430 -9.19 20.77 -15.81
CA ARG A 430 -8.16 21.81 -15.67
C ARG A 430 -8.32 22.61 -14.38
N ARG A 431 -9.56 22.88 -13.95
CA ARG A 431 -9.80 23.58 -12.69
C ARG A 431 -9.25 22.80 -11.51
N PHE A 432 -9.48 21.50 -11.50
CA PHE A 432 -8.98 20.60 -10.46
C PHE A 432 -7.45 20.59 -10.42
N VAL A 433 -6.80 20.28 -11.55
CA VAL A 433 -5.34 20.11 -11.59
C VAL A 433 -4.60 21.42 -11.33
N LEU A 434 -5.05 22.55 -11.90
CA LEU A 434 -4.44 23.86 -11.66
C LEU A 434 -4.64 24.35 -10.22
N HIS A 435 -5.75 24.00 -9.57
CA HIS A 435 -5.94 24.24 -8.14
C HIS A 435 -4.88 23.51 -7.31
N GLN A 436 -4.65 22.23 -7.58
CA GLN A 436 -3.62 21.43 -6.89
C GLN A 436 -2.21 21.97 -7.16
N ALA A 437 -1.90 22.37 -8.40
CA ALA A 437 -0.63 23.03 -8.72
C ALA A 437 -0.46 24.34 -7.92
N LYS A 438 -1.53 25.12 -7.72
CA LYS A 438 -1.46 26.32 -6.88
C LYS A 438 -1.21 26.00 -5.41
N LEU A 439 -1.80 24.92 -4.88
CA LEU A 439 -1.54 24.45 -3.52
C LEU A 439 -0.09 23.99 -3.33
N ALA A 440 0.46 23.24 -4.29
CA ALA A 440 1.87 22.87 -4.29
C ALA A 440 2.78 24.11 -4.28
N ALA A 441 2.50 25.12 -5.11
CA ALA A 441 3.23 26.39 -5.08
C ALA A 441 3.10 27.11 -3.73
N GLN A 442 1.89 27.13 -3.15
CA GLN A 442 1.64 27.71 -1.82
C GLN A 442 2.43 27.01 -0.71
N ALA A 443 2.60 25.69 -0.79
CA ALA A 443 3.38 24.88 0.14
C ALA A 443 4.92 24.99 -0.06
N GLY A 444 5.37 25.95 -0.88
CA GLY A 444 6.79 26.15 -1.19
C GLY A 444 7.32 25.16 -2.23
N GLY A 445 6.47 24.67 -3.14
CA GLY A 445 6.82 23.71 -4.20
C GLY A 445 6.65 22.25 -3.78
N VAL A 446 6.85 21.33 -4.71
CA VAL A 446 6.91 19.87 -4.50
C VAL A 446 7.97 19.29 -5.43
N ASP A 447 8.50 18.11 -5.14
CA ASP A 447 9.56 17.48 -5.93
C ASP A 447 9.03 16.90 -7.24
N ALA A 448 7.80 16.40 -7.23
CA ALA A 448 7.09 16.00 -8.45
C ALA A 448 5.58 16.27 -8.37
N PHE A 449 4.93 16.30 -9.53
CA PHE A 449 3.49 16.53 -9.66
C PHE A 449 2.95 15.70 -10.83
N LEU A 450 1.88 14.93 -10.58
CA LEU A 450 1.16 14.22 -11.63
C LEU A 450 0.10 15.14 -12.23
N ILE A 451 0.10 15.32 -13.55
CA ILE A 451 -0.95 16.10 -14.23
C ILE A 451 -2.25 15.32 -14.39
N GLY A 452 -2.22 14.03 -14.08
CA GLY A 452 -3.33 13.10 -14.11
C GLY A 452 -2.88 11.66 -14.07
N SER A 453 -3.85 10.75 -13.99
CA SER A 453 -3.60 9.32 -14.11
C SER A 453 -4.82 8.55 -14.60
N GLU A 454 -4.56 7.45 -15.30
CA GLU A 454 -5.52 6.45 -15.77
C GLU A 454 -6.78 7.01 -16.44
N LEU A 455 -6.64 8.06 -17.25
CA LEU A 455 -7.71 8.62 -18.08
C LEU A 455 -7.85 7.86 -19.41
N ARG A 456 -7.61 6.54 -19.41
CA ARG A 456 -7.55 5.67 -20.58
C ARG A 456 -8.73 5.82 -21.54
N GLY A 457 -9.94 5.86 -21.01
CA GLY A 457 -11.14 6.03 -21.81
C GLY A 457 -11.23 7.37 -22.54
N LEU A 458 -10.52 8.42 -22.07
CA LEU A 458 -10.42 9.74 -22.68
C LEU A 458 -9.21 9.87 -23.61
N THR A 459 -8.03 9.42 -23.17
CA THR A 459 -6.77 9.51 -23.93
C THR A 459 -6.87 8.78 -25.27
N THR A 460 -7.68 7.72 -25.34
CA THR A 460 -7.91 6.92 -26.55
C THR A 460 -9.05 7.41 -27.45
N VAL A 461 -9.81 8.44 -27.03
CA VAL A 461 -10.86 9.03 -27.90
C VAL A 461 -10.20 9.74 -29.07
N ARG A 462 -10.63 9.40 -30.28
CA ARG A 462 -10.17 10.02 -31.52
C ARG A 462 -11.05 11.21 -31.90
N GLY A 463 -10.43 12.28 -32.35
CA GLY A 463 -11.04 13.37 -33.08
C GLY A 463 -10.98 13.13 -34.59
N GLU A 464 -11.30 14.15 -35.37
CA GLU A 464 -11.13 14.11 -36.83
C GLU A 464 -9.68 13.77 -37.20
N ALA A 465 -9.50 13.06 -38.31
CA ALA A 465 -8.20 12.66 -38.86
C ALA A 465 -7.30 11.92 -37.84
N ASP A 466 -7.90 11.06 -37.00
CA ASP A 466 -7.21 10.27 -35.97
C ASP A 466 -6.36 11.13 -34.99
N SER A 467 -6.78 12.37 -34.73
CA SER A 467 -6.23 13.19 -33.64
C SER A 467 -6.65 12.65 -32.27
N PHE A 468 -5.92 12.98 -31.20
CA PHE A 468 -6.24 12.56 -29.82
C PHE A 468 -6.46 13.80 -28.93
N PRO A 469 -7.70 14.37 -28.89
CA PRO A 469 -7.98 15.64 -28.24
C PRO A 469 -7.60 15.68 -26.76
N ALA A 470 -7.77 14.58 -26.03
CA ALA A 470 -7.44 14.52 -24.61
C ALA A 470 -5.93 14.61 -24.38
N VAL A 471 -5.12 14.01 -25.26
CA VAL A 471 -3.65 14.08 -25.19
C VAL A 471 -3.17 15.50 -25.50
N GLU A 472 -3.77 16.16 -26.48
CA GLU A 472 -3.50 17.57 -26.78
C GLU A 472 -3.83 18.48 -25.58
N ALA A 473 -4.97 18.24 -24.93
CA ALA A 473 -5.38 18.98 -23.73
C ALA A 473 -4.46 18.71 -22.53
N LEU A 474 -3.96 17.47 -22.37
CA LEU A 474 -2.94 17.13 -21.37
C LEU A 474 -1.60 17.81 -21.65
N CYS A 475 -1.18 17.93 -22.92
CA CYS A 475 0.03 18.68 -23.28
C CYS A 475 -0.09 20.16 -22.90
N ALA A 476 -1.23 20.79 -23.21
CA ALA A 476 -1.52 22.16 -22.81
C ALA A 476 -1.53 22.32 -21.28
N LEU A 477 -2.18 21.39 -20.57
CA LEU A 477 -2.19 21.37 -19.10
C LEU A 477 -0.78 21.19 -18.52
N ALA A 478 0.08 20.36 -19.12
CA ALA A 478 1.47 20.17 -18.70
C ALA A 478 2.27 21.48 -18.82
N ALA A 479 2.08 22.23 -19.91
CA ALA A 479 2.70 23.54 -20.10
C ALA A 479 2.23 24.55 -19.03
N ASP A 480 0.93 24.57 -18.73
CA ASP A 480 0.34 25.44 -17.72
C ASP A 480 0.84 25.11 -16.30
N VAL A 481 0.86 23.83 -15.93
CA VAL A 481 1.39 23.37 -14.63
C VAL A 481 2.87 23.71 -14.53
N ARG A 482 3.65 23.52 -15.60
CA ARG A 482 5.06 23.93 -15.66
C ARG A 482 5.24 25.42 -15.44
N ALA A 483 4.40 26.26 -16.03
CA ALA A 483 4.45 27.70 -15.82
C ALA A 483 4.13 28.09 -14.37
N MET A 484 3.26 27.33 -13.68
CA MET A 484 2.91 27.57 -12.27
C MET A 484 3.96 27.08 -11.27
N LEU A 485 4.56 25.92 -11.53
CA LEU A 485 5.46 25.25 -10.59
C LEU A 485 6.95 25.49 -10.88
N GLY A 486 7.29 25.93 -12.09
CA GLY A 486 8.67 26.16 -12.53
C GLY A 486 9.41 24.86 -12.86
N ALA A 487 10.70 24.98 -13.18
CA ALA A 487 11.55 23.85 -13.60
C ALA A 487 11.99 22.93 -12.45
N GLY A 488 11.87 23.39 -11.19
CA GLY A 488 12.29 22.63 -10.01
C GLY A 488 11.40 21.42 -9.70
N THR A 489 10.10 21.50 -10.03
CA THR A 489 9.15 20.41 -9.83
C THR A 489 9.15 19.48 -11.04
N LYS A 490 9.31 18.17 -10.85
CA LYS A 490 9.19 17.21 -11.96
C LYS A 490 7.74 16.93 -12.33
N LEU A 491 7.39 16.85 -13.60
CA LEU A 491 6.03 16.58 -14.05
C LEU A 491 5.93 15.26 -14.82
N THR A 492 4.86 14.51 -14.56
CA THR A 492 4.53 13.31 -15.33
C THR A 492 3.00 13.08 -15.37
N TYR A 493 2.56 12.07 -16.09
CA TYR A 493 1.21 11.53 -16.14
C TYR A 493 1.30 10.04 -15.78
N GLY A 494 0.47 9.56 -14.86
CA GLY A 494 0.41 8.14 -14.48
C GLY A 494 -0.46 7.37 -15.46
N ALA A 495 0.11 6.84 -16.53
CA ALA A 495 -0.65 6.09 -17.51
C ALA A 495 -1.02 4.70 -16.98
N ASP A 496 -2.25 4.26 -17.22
CA ASP A 496 -2.65 2.88 -16.97
C ASP A 496 -1.71 1.89 -17.69
N TRP A 497 -1.39 0.76 -17.05
CA TRP A 497 -0.52 -0.28 -17.62
C TRP A 497 -0.96 -0.79 -19.00
N SER A 498 -2.24 -0.62 -19.37
CA SER A 498 -2.79 -1.00 -20.66
C SER A 498 -2.94 0.15 -21.68
N GLU A 499 -2.52 1.38 -21.34
CA GLU A 499 -2.57 2.55 -22.25
C GLU A 499 -1.18 3.14 -22.60
N TRP A 500 -0.19 3.04 -21.70
CA TRP A 500 1.05 3.84 -21.77
C TRP A 500 1.84 3.69 -23.09
N PHE A 501 1.81 2.50 -23.70
CA PHE A 501 2.64 2.10 -24.83
C PHE A 501 2.05 2.43 -26.20
N GLY A 502 0.73 2.63 -26.29
CA GLY A 502 0.04 2.82 -27.56
C GLY A 502 -1.44 2.45 -27.50
N HIS A 503 -2.14 2.74 -28.60
CA HIS A 503 -3.56 2.47 -28.79
C HIS A 503 -3.77 1.69 -30.09
N GLN A 504 -4.46 0.55 -29.99
CA GLN A 504 -4.86 -0.26 -31.13
C GLN A 504 -6.40 -0.38 -31.13
N PRO A 505 -7.11 0.44 -31.93
CA PRO A 505 -8.56 0.41 -31.99
C PRO A 505 -9.08 -0.98 -32.38
N ARG A 506 -10.07 -1.50 -31.65
CA ARG A 506 -10.75 -2.76 -31.97
C ARG A 506 -11.90 -2.57 -32.98
N ASP A 507 -11.71 -1.69 -33.96
CA ASP A 507 -12.69 -1.34 -34.99
C ASP A 507 -12.44 -2.07 -36.33
N GLY A 508 -11.45 -2.97 -36.36
CA GLY A 508 -11.06 -3.72 -37.55
C GLY A 508 -10.15 -2.95 -38.51
N SER A 509 -9.77 -1.70 -38.20
CA SER A 509 -8.83 -0.93 -39.03
C SER A 509 -7.42 -1.50 -39.03
N GLY A 510 -7.05 -2.29 -38.02
CA GLY A 510 -5.68 -2.74 -37.81
C GLY A 510 -4.72 -1.61 -37.41
N SER A 511 -5.25 -0.45 -37.03
CA SER A 511 -4.43 0.72 -36.75
C SER A 511 -3.60 0.56 -35.46
N VAL A 512 -2.40 1.13 -35.46
CA VAL A 512 -1.55 1.24 -34.28
C VAL A 512 -1.15 2.69 -34.12
N PHE A 513 -1.46 3.30 -32.98
CA PHE A 513 -1.12 4.68 -32.68
C PHE A 513 -0.30 4.78 -31.41
N PHE A 514 0.84 5.45 -31.44
CA PHE A 514 1.56 5.88 -30.25
C PHE A 514 0.95 7.17 -29.71
N HIS A 515 -0.35 7.11 -29.39
CA HIS A 515 -1.20 8.26 -29.10
C HIS A 515 -0.70 9.16 -27.96
N LEU A 516 0.07 8.63 -27.00
CA LEU A 516 0.64 9.39 -25.88
C LEU A 516 2.03 9.98 -26.17
N ASP A 517 2.67 9.65 -27.30
CA ASP A 517 3.98 10.19 -27.66
C ASP A 517 4.05 11.73 -27.69
N PRO A 518 3.02 12.47 -28.13
CA PRO A 518 3.03 13.92 -27.98
C PRO A 518 3.22 14.38 -26.54
N LEU A 519 2.59 13.70 -25.57
CA LEU A 519 2.74 14.00 -24.15
C LEU A 519 4.10 13.52 -23.61
N TRP A 520 4.52 12.31 -23.96
CA TRP A 520 5.82 11.77 -23.56
C TRP A 520 7.00 12.56 -24.11
N ALA A 521 6.89 13.10 -25.32
CA ALA A 521 7.89 13.97 -25.92
C ALA A 521 7.80 15.42 -25.39
N HIS A 522 6.66 15.82 -24.83
CA HIS A 522 6.41 17.21 -24.43
C HIS A 522 7.50 17.73 -23.46
N PRO A 523 8.08 18.93 -23.69
CA PRO A 523 9.22 19.43 -22.90
C PRO A 523 8.87 19.70 -21.44
N ALA A 524 7.59 19.85 -21.11
CA ALA A 524 7.15 19.99 -19.72
C ALA A 524 7.13 18.66 -18.94
N ILE A 525 7.10 17.50 -19.60
CA ILE A 525 7.05 16.18 -18.96
C ILE A 525 8.49 15.67 -18.75
N ASP A 526 8.82 15.24 -17.54
CA ASP A 526 10.17 14.78 -17.18
C ASP A 526 10.34 13.26 -17.27
N ALA A 527 9.27 12.49 -17.15
CA ALA A 527 9.30 11.02 -17.12
C ALA A 527 8.03 10.42 -17.74
N VAL A 528 8.15 9.20 -18.25
CA VAL A 528 7.00 8.35 -18.63
C VAL A 528 6.50 7.67 -17.36
N GLY A 529 5.32 8.07 -16.87
CA GLY A 529 4.72 7.50 -15.66
C GLY A 529 3.79 6.34 -16.02
N ILE A 530 3.92 5.23 -15.29
CA ILE A 530 3.12 4.02 -15.50
C ILE A 530 2.55 3.54 -14.15
N ASP A 531 1.25 3.37 -14.09
CA ASP A 531 0.55 2.66 -13.01
C ASP A 531 0.63 1.16 -13.33
N ALA A 532 1.67 0.50 -12.82
CA ALA A 532 2.20 -0.77 -13.32
C ALA A 532 1.55 -1.98 -12.66
N TYR A 533 0.41 -2.38 -13.21
CA TYR A 533 -0.35 -3.54 -12.76
C TYR A 533 -0.30 -4.74 -13.74
N MET A 534 0.86 -4.95 -14.36
CA MET A 534 1.06 -6.00 -15.36
C MET A 534 1.14 -7.40 -14.71
N PRO A 535 0.46 -8.43 -15.24
CA PRO A 535 0.51 -9.78 -14.66
C PRO A 535 1.92 -10.36 -14.61
N LEU A 536 2.27 -11.00 -13.50
CA LEU A 536 3.53 -11.76 -13.34
C LEU A 536 3.30 -13.28 -13.28
N SER A 537 2.07 -13.76 -13.45
CA SER A 537 1.74 -15.17 -13.30
C SER A 537 0.47 -15.55 -14.07
N ASP A 538 0.37 -16.82 -14.47
CA ASP A 538 -0.84 -17.50 -14.97
C ASP A 538 -1.06 -18.83 -14.22
N TRP A 539 -0.65 -18.84 -12.93
CA TRP A 539 -0.76 -19.99 -12.03
C TRP A 539 -2.20 -20.44 -11.82
N ARG A 540 -2.42 -21.74 -11.79
CA ARG A 540 -3.72 -22.39 -11.54
C ARG A 540 -3.57 -23.54 -10.54
N ASP A 541 -4.67 -23.91 -9.88
CA ASP A 541 -4.68 -24.98 -8.88
C ASP A 541 -4.18 -26.33 -9.44
N GLY A 542 -4.37 -26.57 -10.74
CA GLY A 542 -3.88 -27.78 -11.41
C GLY A 542 -2.35 -27.84 -11.55
N ASP A 543 -1.63 -26.73 -11.40
CA ASP A 543 -0.18 -26.67 -11.65
C ASP A 543 0.66 -27.23 -10.49
N HIS A 544 0.04 -27.52 -9.34
CA HIS A 544 0.72 -28.05 -8.15
C HIS A 544 1.39 -29.42 -8.36
N ASP A 545 1.02 -30.17 -9.41
CA ASP A 545 1.67 -31.43 -9.79
C ASP A 545 2.96 -31.23 -10.60
N GLY A 546 3.36 -29.98 -10.86
CA GLY A 546 4.52 -29.63 -11.67
C GLY A 546 4.25 -29.60 -13.18
N SER A 547 2.99 -29.71 -13.62
CA SER A 547 2.60 -29.63 -15.04
C SER A 547 2.41 -28.20 -15.56
N GLY A 548 2.65 -27.19 -14.71
CA GLY A 548 2.56 -25.78 -15.08
C GLY A 548 3.47 -25.43 -16.27
N PRO A 549 2.98 -24.71 -17.29
CA PRO A 549 3.73 -24.44 -18.52
C PRO A 549 4.95 -23.53 -18.31
N ASP A 550 4.96 -22.75 -17.23
CA ASP A 550 5.97 -21.74 -16.94
C ASP A 550 7.07 -22.26 -15.99
N GLY A 551 6.98 -23.53 -15.56
CA GLY A 551 8.00 -24.18 -14.73
C GLY A 551 8.15 -23.63 -13.30
N ALA A 552 7.25 -22.75 -12.86
CA ALA A 552 7.22 -22.23 -11.50
C ALA A 552 7.01 -23.36 -10.47
N ALA A 553 7.71 -23.32 -9.34
CA ALA A 553 7.54 -24.29 -8.27
C ALA A 553 6.22 -24.12 -7.48
N GLY A 554 5.60 -22.95 -7.59
CA GLY A 554 4.38 -22.58 -6.89
C GLY A 554 3.88 -21.18 -7.28
N PRO A 555 2.72 -20.74 -6.77
CA PRO A 555 2.16 -19.42 -7.05
C PRO A 555 3.02 -18.26 -6.51
N HIS A 556 3.94 -18.55 -5.60
CA HIS A 556 4.79 -17.58 -4.90
C HIS A 556 6.27 -17.71 -5.26
N ASP A 557 6.60 -18.46 -6.32
CA ASP A 557 8.00 -18.68 -6.73
C ASP A 557 8.67 -17.34 -7.08
N PRO A 558 9.67 -16.88 -6.29
CA PRO A 558 10.30 -15.58 -6.52
C PRO A 558 11.02 -15.48 -7.86
N ALA A 559 11.63 -16.58 -8.32
CA ALA A 559 12.37 -16.59 -9.58
C ALA A 559 11.41 -16.52 -10.78
N ALA A 560 10.30 -17.25 -10.72
CA ALA A 560 9.28 -17.21 -11.78
C ALA A 560 8.63 -15.82 -11.87
N LEU A 561 8.27 -15.21 -10.74
CA LEU A 561 7.68 -13.87 -10.71
C LEU A 561 8.65 -12.80 -11.23
N LYS A 562 9.94 -12.87 -10.85
CA LYS A 562 10.98 -11.96 -11.35
C LYS A 562 11.20 -12.13 -12.86
N ALA A 563 11.32 -13.36 -13.35
CA ALA A 563 11.49 -13.65 -14.77
C ALA A 563 10.28 -13.17 -15.60
N ALA A 564 9.07 -13.29 -15.05
CA ALA A 564 7.86 -12.85 -15.71
C ALA A 564 7.85 -11.33 -15.97
N ILE A 565 8.64 -10.48 -15.30
CA ILE A 565 8.62 -9.03 -15.57
C ILE A 565 8.87 -8.71 -17.05
N GLY A 566 9.80 -9.43 -17.70
CA GLY A 566 10.13 -9.31 -19.12
C GLY A 566 9.61 -10.44 -20.01
N ALA A 567 8.60 -11.20 -19.56
CA ALA A 567 8.10 -12.40 -20.25
C ALA A 567 6.60 -12.66 -19.97
N GLY A 568 6.04 -13.74 -20.52
CA GLY A 568 4.69 -14.23 -20.22
C GLY A 568 3.56 -13.42 -20.85
N GLU A 569 2.41 -13.36 -20.17
CA GLU A 569 1.23 -12.62 -20.66
C GLU A 569 1.57 -11.15 -20.90
N GLY A 570 1.31 -10.63 -22.09
CA GLY A 570 1.61 -9.24 -22.46
C GLY A 570 3.02 -9.00 -22.98
N TYR A 571 3.86 -10.04 -23.04
CA TYR A 571 5.17 -10.02 -23.68
C TYR A 571 5.27 -11.12 -24.74
N ASP A 572 5.20 -12.38 -24.33
CA ASP A 572 5.34 -13.53 -25.23
C ASP A 572 4.01 -13.87 -25.90
N TRP A 573 2.92 -13.79 -25.14
CA TRP A 573 1.60 -14.25 -25.54
C TRP A 573 0.46 -13.46 -24.89
N TYR A 574 -0.76 -13.63 -25.38
CA TYR A 574 -1.99 -13.10 -24.81
C TYR A 574 -3.14 -14.11 -24.92
N TYR A 575 -4.24 -13.87 -24.21
CA TYR A 575 -5.50 -14.59 -24.38
C TYR A 575 -6.45 -13.78 -25.26
N ALA A 576 -6.99 -14.38 -26.33
CA ALA A 576 -7.87 -13.68 -27.27
C ALA A 576 -9.23 -13.34 -26.66
N ASP A 577 -9.73 -14.23 -25.78
CA ASP A 577 -10.96 -14.05 -25.02
C ASP A 577 -10.92 -14.84 -23.69
N ASP A 578 -12.01 -14.76 -22.92
CA ASP A 578 -12.14 -15.47 -21.65
C ASP A 578 -12.23 -17.00 -21.82
N GLY A 579 -12.69 -17.48 -22.98
CA GLY A 579 -12.71 -18.90 -23.33
C GLY A 579 -11.30 -19.46 -23.45
N ASP A 580 -10.46 -18.78 -24.23
CA ASP A 580 -9.03 -19.09 -24.37
C ASP A 580 -8.32 -19.02 -23.03
N ARG A 581 -8.61 -17.99 -22.21
CA ARG A 581 -8.07 -17.90 -20.85
C ARG A 581 -8.41 -19.13 -20.03
N ARG A 582 -9.69 -19.52 -19.96
CA ARG A 582 -10.12 -20.73 -19.22
C ARG A 582 -9.47 -21.99 -19.75
N ALA A 583 -9.35 -22.13 -21.07
CA ALA A 583 -8.73 -23.28 -21.73
C ALA A 583 -7.19 -23.27 -21.72
N ARG A 584 -6.56 -22.17 -21.28
CA ARG A 584 -5.10 -21.94 -21.37
C ARG A 584 -4.58 -21.94 -22.82
N ILE A 585 -5.37 -21.42 -23.76
CA ILE A 585 -4.95 -21.27 -25.16
C ILE A 585 -4.21 -19.94 -25.30
N ARG A 586 -2.88 -19.99 -25.24
CA ARG A 586 -2.00 -18.82 -25.31
C ARG A 586 -1.68 -18.50 -26.77
N THR A 587 -2.01 -17.29 -27.22
CA THR A 587 -1.71 -16.82 -28.58
C THR A 587 -0.42 -16.00 -28.57
N PRO A 588 0.60 -16.33 -29.39
CA PRO A 588 1.83 -15.54 -29.48
C PRO A 588 1.58 -14.08 -29.88
N ILE A 589 2.35 -13.15 -29.31
CA ILE A 589 2.34 -11.74 -29.73
C ILE A 589 3.35 -11.54 -30.85
N GLU A 590 2.85 -11.31 -32.06
CA GLU A 590 3.62 -11.13 -33.29
C GLU A 590 3.18 -9.86 -34.04
N ASP A 591 4.06 -9.36 -34.91
CA ASP A 591 3.77 -8.21 -35.79
C ASP A 591 3.72 -8.59 -37.28
N GLY A 592 4.17 -9.79 -37.63
CA GLY A 592 4.24 -10.26 -39.01
C GLY A 592 5.06 -9.32 -39.91
N ALA A 593 4.38 -8.45 -40.66
CA ALA A 593 4.93 -7.66 -41.75
C ALA A 593 6.14 -6.78 -41.40
N TYR A 594 6.19 -6.21 -40.19
CA TYR A 594 7.27 -5.30 -39.80
C TYR A 594 8.24 -5.87 -38.75
N GLY A 595 7.94 -7.05 -38.18
CA GLY A 595 8.82 -7.71 -37.21
C GLY A 595 9.08 -6.91 -35.93
N LYS A 596 8.16 -6.02 -35.52
CA LYS A 596 8.25 -5.20 -34.30
C LYS A 596 7.17 -5.62 -33.29
N PRO A 597 7.20 -6.85 -32.72
CA PRO A 597 6.15 -7.32 -31.82
C PRO A 597 6.01 -6.45 -30.56
N TRP A 598 7.07 -5.74 -30.15
CA TRP A 598 7.07 -4.81 -29.03
C TRP A 598 6.01 -3.71 -29.11
N VAL A 599 5.52 -3.34 -30.31
CA VAL A 599 4.43 -2.34 -30.45
C VAL A 599 3.09 -2.83 -29.86
N PHE A 600 2.96 -4.14 -29.62
CA PHE A 600 1.77 -4.79 -29.04
C PHE A 600 2.02 -5.35 -27.63
N ARG A 601 3.24 -5.22 -27.09
CA ARG A 601 3.63 -5.81 -25.81
C ARG A 601 3.61 -4.74 -24.71
N TYR A 602 2.55 -4.70 -23.92
CA TYR A 602 2.44 -3.75 -22.82
C TYR A 602 3.48 -3.93 -21.71
N LYS A 603 4.22 -5.06 -21.69
CA LYS A 603 5.35 -5.31 -20.76
C LYS A 603 6.72 -4.98 -21.33
N ASP A 604 6.82 -4.70 -22.63
CA ASP A 604 8.10 -4.54 -23.31
C ASP A 604 8.65 -3.10 -23.15
N LEU A 605 8.93 -2.73 -21.89
CA LEU A 605 9.46 -1.41 -21.52
C LEU A 605 10.75 -1.08 -22.30
N TRP A 606 11.65 -2.06 -22.43
CA TRP A 606 12.94 -1.87 -23.09
C TRP A 606 12.80 -1.55 -24.57
N ASN A 607 12.11 -2.40 -25.35
CA ASN A 607 12.05 -2.17 -26.79
C ASN A 607 11.20 -0.95 -27.12
N TRP A 608 10.14 -0.66 -26.37
CA TRP A 608 9.41 0.59 -26.52
C TRP A 608 10.33 1.79 -26.26
N TRP A 609 11.02 1.81 -25.12
CA TRP A 609 11.88 2.93 -24.74
C TRP A 609 13.06 3.17 -25.70
N ALA A 610 13.63 2.09 -26.23
CA ALA A 610 14.87 2.12 -27.00
C ALA A 610 14.69 2.36 -28.51
N ASN A 611 13.47 2.32 -29.05
CA ASN A 611 13.23 2.38 -30.49
C ASN A 611 12.46 3.63 -30.95
N PRO A 612 12.64 4.07 -32.21
CA PRO A 612 11.77 5.06 -32.83
C PRO A 612 10.36 4.48 -33.04
N HIS A 613 9.35 5.30 -32.78
CA HIS A 613 7.93 4.93 -32.91
C HIS A 613 7.38 5.39 -34.25
N PHE A 614 6.56 4.56 -34.89
CA PHE A 614 5.92 4.86 -36.17
C PHE A 614 4.45 4.45 -36.12
N ASP A 615 3.55 5.41 -36.31
CA ASP A 615 2.12 5.11 -36.38
C ASP A 615 1.79 4.26 -37.60
N ARG A 616 0.70 3.51 -37.49
CA ARG A 616 0.22 2.60 -38.53
C ARG A 616 -1.26 2.79 -38.80
N PRO A 617 -1.72 3.94 -39.31
CA PRO A 617 -3.12 4.13 -39.68
C PRO A 617 -3.51 3.09 -40.73
N GLY A 618 -4.62 2.37 -40.50
CA GLY A 618 -5.05 1.27 -41.37
C GLY A 618 -4.08 0.09 -41.43
N GLY A 619 -3.21 -0.07 -40.42
CA GLY A 619 -2.21 -1.14 -40.35
C GLY A 619 -0.95 -0.91 -41.19
N VAL A 620 -0.79 0.26 -41.81
CA VAL A 620 0.37 0.57 -42.66
C VAL A 620 1.30 1.56 -41.97
N GLU A 621 2.55 1.16 -41.72
CA GLU A 621 3.56 2.00 -41.08
C GLU A 621 3.87 3.24 -41.92
N VAL A 622 3.74 4.41 -41.31
CA VAL A 622 4.08 5.69 -41.97
C VAL A 622 5.59 5.88 -42.04
N ALA A 623 6.05 6.70 -43.00
CA ALA A 623 7.48 6.87 -43.26
C ALA A 623 8.25 7.64 -42.17
N GLY A 624 7.58 8.52 -41.42
CA GLY A 624 8.21 9.37 -40.40
C GLY A 624 7.89 8.89 -38.99
N PRO A 625 8.86 8.95 -38.05
CA PRO A 625 8.57 8.60 -36.67
C PRO A 625 7.69 9.66 -35.99
N THR A 626 7.12 9.29 -34.84
CA THR A 626 6.45 10.23 -33.94
C THR A 626 7.45 11.19 -33.28
N ALA A 627 6.96 12.04 -32.36
CA ALA A 627 7.81 12.93 -31.58
C ALA A 627 8.69 12.23 -30.53
N TRP A 628 8.46 10.93 -30.25
CA TRP A 628 9.25 10.20 -29.26
C TRP A 628 10.72 10.14 -29.67
N THR A 629 11.59 10.51 -28.73
CA THR A 629 13.04 10.34 -28.87
C THR A 629 13.46 9.10 -28.11
N PRO A 630 14.03 8.09 -28.78
CA PRO A 630 14.50 6.87 -28.12
C PRO A 630 15.43 7.19 -26.96
N ARG A 631 15.19 6.54 -25.82
CA ARG A 631 15.97 6.69 -24.59
C ARG A 631 15.93 8.09 -23.98
N GLY A 632 15.00 8.94 -24.41
CA GLY A 632 15.00 10.37 -24.11
C GLY A 632 14.61 10.74 -22.68
N LYS A 633 13.79 9.92 -22.01
CA LYS A 633 13.29 10.18 -20.65
C LYS A 633 13.23 8.90 -19.82
N PRO A 634 13.41 8.96 -18.49
CA PRO A 634 13.24 7.82 -17.62
C PRO A 634 11.76 7.39 -17.52
N ILE A 635 11.57 6.14 -17.11
CA ILE A 635 10.29 5.53 -16.75
C ILE A 635 10.17 5.53 -15.23
N TRP A 636 9.02 5.95 -14.73
CA TRP A 636 8.64 5.88 -13.32
C TRP A 636 7.45 4.93 -13.18
N LEU A 637 7.47 4.09 -12.16
CA LEU A 637 6.29 3.31 -11.79
C LEU A 637 5.50 4.14 -10.77
N THR A 638 4.56 4.94 -11.25
CA THR A 638 3.77 5.88 -10.45
C THR A 638 2.80 5.18 -9.50
N GLU A 639 2.44 3.94 -9.82
CA GLU A 639 1.84 2.97 -8.93
C GLU A 639 2.44 1.58 -9.19
N LEU A 640 2.62 0.78 -8.14
CA LEU A 640 3.04 -0.61 -8.24
C LEU A 640 2.46 -1.42 -7.06
N GLY A 641 1.76 -2.51 -7.36
CA GLY A 641 1.32 -3.45 -6.34
C GLY A 641 0.37 -4.50 -6.89
N CYS A 642 -0.07 -5.42 -6.03
CA CYS A 642 -1.16 -6.34 -6.32
C CYS A 642 -2.00 -6.55 -5.05
N PRO A 643 -3.26 -7.03 -5.18
CA PRO A 643 -4.11 -7.29 -4.02
C PRO A 643 -3.54 -8.44 -3.17
N ALA A 644 -3.69 -8.35 -1.86
CA ALA A 644 -3.28 -9.41 -0.92
C ALA A 644 -4.29 -10.59 -0.91
N VAL A 645 -4.42 -11.25 -2.05
CA VAL A 645 -5.38 -12.31 -2.35
C VAL A 645 -4.66 -13.47 -3.05
N ASP A 646 -5.17 -14.70 -2.87
CA ASP A 646 -4.76 -15.86 -3.63
C ASP A 646 -4.58 -15.50 -5.12
N LYS A 647 -3.40 -15.78 -5.66
CA LYS A 647 -3.03 -15.47 -7.05
C LYS A 647 -3.12 -13.98 -7.43
N GLY A 648 -2.93 -13.05 -6.48
CA GLY A 648 -2.79 -11.61 -6.74
C GLY A 648 -1.93 -11.27 -7.97
N PRO A 649 -0.73 -11.87 -8.14
CA PRO A 649 0.11 -11.67 -9.33
C PRO A 649 -0.51 -12.03 -10.69
N ASN A 650 -1.59 -12.81 -10.73
CA ASN A 650 -2.28 -13.15 -11.99
C ASN A 650 -3.04 -11.96 -12.58
N GLN A 651 -3.48 -11.03 -11.74
CA GLN A 651 -4.22 -9.85 -12.21
C GLN A 651 -4.03 -8.69 -11.21
N PRO A 652 -2.86 -8.03 -11.20
CA PRO A 652 -2.50 -7.09 -10.15
C PRO A 652 -3.38 -5.84 -10.04
N ASN A 653 -4.11 -5.49 -11.11
CA ASN A 653 -4.91 -4.27 -11.19
C ASN A 653 -6.26 -4.37 -10.45
N VAL A 654 -6.74 -5.57 -10.13
CA VAL A 654 -8.09 -5.73 -9.57
C VAL A 654 -8.13 -5.39 -8.09
N PHE A 655 -9.20 -4.72 -7.70
CA PHE A 655 -9.43 -4.26 -6.34
C PHE A 655 -10.74 -4.84 -5.80
N PRO A 656 -10.71 -5.80 -4.86
CA PRO A 656 -11.92 -6.39 -4.30
C PRO A 656 -12.70 -5.41 -3.40
N ASP A 657 -13.51 -4.53 -4.00
CA ASP A 657 -14.39 -3.60 -3.29
C ASP A 657 -15.85 -3.83 -3.65
N ALA A 658 -16.63 -4.40 -2.73
CA ALA A 658 -17.98 -4.90 -3.03
C ALA A 658 -18.98 -3.84 -3.54
N LYS A 659 -18.71 -2.54 -3.35
CA LYS A 659 -19.58 -1.49 -3.88
C LYS A 659 -19.27 -1.15 -5.34
N SER A 660 -18.06 -1.39 -5.82
CA SER A 660 -17.60 -0.94 -7.13
C SER A 660 -17.96 -1.91 -8.24
N SER A 661 -18.27 -1.37 -9.42
CA SER A 661 -18.41 -2.17 -10.65
C SER A 661 -17.08 -2.75 -11.14
N GLU A 662 -15.95 -2.28 -10.63
CA GLU A 662 -14.61 -2.82 -10.94
C GLU A 662 -14.16 -3.85 -9.88
N SER A 663 -15.07 -4.25 -8.98
CA SER A 663 -14.82 -5.31 -8.01
C SER A 663 -14.59 -6.64 -8.72
N ALA A 664 -13.36 -7.16 -8.62
CA ALA A 664 -13.00 -8.44 -9.19
C ALA A 664 -11.98 -9.16 -8.30
N LEU A 665 -11.94 -10.48 -8.46
CA LEU A 665 -10.87 -11.31 -7.93
C LEU A 665 -9.84 -11.56 -9.04
N PRO A 666 -8.56 -11.76 -8.68
CA PRO A 666 -7.56 -12.14 -9.67
C PRO A 666 -7.95 -13.42 -10.43
N HIS A 667 -7.47 -13.55 -11.65
CA HIS A 667 -7.79 -14.72 -12.48
C HIS A 667 -7.48 -16.03 -11.75
N PHE A 668 -8.49 -16.91 -11.69
CA PHE A 668 -8.45 -18.23 -11.04
C PHE A 668 -8.25 -18.20 -9.51
N SER A 669 -8.32 -17.03 -8.89
CA SER A 669 -8.26 -16.89 -7.44
C SER A 669 -9.45 -17.53 -6.74
N ASN A 670 -9.21 -18.10 -5.55
CA ASN A 670 -10.27 -18.52 -4.65
C ASN A 670 -10.79 -17.40 -3.72
N GLY A 671 -10.22 -16.20 -3.80
CA GLY A 671 -10.61 -15.01 -3.03
C GLY A 671 -10.12 -14.97 -1.57
N GLY A 672 -9.35 -15.98 -1.13
CA GLY A 672 -8.73 -15.99 0.20
C GLY A 672 -7.62 -14.93 0.32
N ARG A 673 -7.45 -14.36 1.50
CA ARG A 673 -6.34 -13.42 1.79
C ARG A 673 -5.00 -14.14 1.66
N ASP A 674 -4.07 -13.52 0.94
CA ASP A 674 -2.71 -14.00 0.76
C ASP A 674 -1.72 -12.83 0.74
N ASP A 675 -1.13 -12.54 1.90
CA ASP A 675 -0.15 -11.47 2.03
C ASP A 675 1.19 -11.82 1.36
N LEU A 676 1.52 -13.12 1.22
CA LEU A 676 2.75 -13.57 0.60
C LEU A 676 2.72 -13.33 -0.91
N ALA A 677 1.58 -13.53 -1.56
CA ALA A 677 1.40 -13.21 -2.97
C ALA A 677 1.72 -11.73 -3.27
N GLN A 678 1.22 -10.82 -2.43
CA GLN A 678 1.54 -9.39 -2.51
C GLN A 678 3.04 -9.12 -2.26
N ARG A 679 3.60 -9.70 -1.20
CA ARG A 679 5.02 -9.54 -0.85
C ARG A 679 5.92 -9.95 -2.03
N ARG A 680 5.71 -11.14 -2.60
CA ARG A 680 6.56 -11.68 -3.68
C ARG A 680 6.44 -10.88 -4.97
N PHE A 681 5.25 -10.36 -5.29
CA PHE A 681 5.07 -9.45 -6.43
C PHE A 681 5.94 -8.20 -6.29
N ILE A 682 5.93 -7.58 -5.11
CA ILE A 682 6.71 -6.35 -4.84
C ILE A 682 8.20 -6.65 -4.84
N GLU A 683 8.64 -7.71 -4.15
CA GLU A 683 10.05 -8.12 -4.13
C GLU A 683 10.59 -8.38 -5.54
N ALA A 684 9.81 -9.06 -6.40
CA ALA A 684 10.20 -9.34 -7.78
C ALA A 684 10.58 -8.05 -8.51
N HIS A 685 9.76 -6.99 -8.39
CA HIS A 685 10.05 -5.71 -9.03
C HIS A 685 11.21 -4.95 -8.38
N LEU A 686 11.25 -4.86 -7.04
CA LEU A 686 12.35 -4.17 -6.35
C LEU A 686 13.71 -4.81 -6.71
N ASP A 687 13.79 -6.14 -6.76
CA ASP A 687 15.03 -6.86 -7.09
C ASP A 687 15.37 -6.88 -8.58
N PHE A 688 14.40 -6.64 -9.46
CA PHE A 688 14.64 -6.60 -10.91
C PHE A 688 15.23 -5.27 -11.35
N TRP A 689 14.75 -4.17 -10.74
CA TRP A 689 15.10 -2.83 -11.18
C TRP A 689 16.31 -2.22 -10.48
N ASP A 690 16.65 -2.69 -9.27
CA ASP A 690 17.69 -2.12 -8.42
C ASP A 690 19.09 -2.64 -8.80
N PRO A 691 20.04 -1.75 -9.19
CA PRO A 691 21.43 -2.11 -9.45
C PRO A 691 22.18 -2.73 -8.25
N ASP A 692 21.73 -2.44 -7.03
CA ASP A 692 22.32 -2.96 -5.80
C ASP A 692 21.76 -4.35 -5.44
N ALA A 693 20.71 -4.82 -6.13
CA ALA A 693 20.13 -6.13 -5.91
C ALA A 693 20.98 -7.26 -6.51
N GLY A 694 21.02 -8.39 -5.80
CA GLY A 694 21.66 -9.61 -6.30
C GLY A 694 20.98 -10.11 -7.58
N GLY A 695 21.79 -10.41 -8.60
CA GLY A 695 21.27 -10.86 -9.91
C GLY A 695 20.59 -9.75 -10.71
N PHE A 696 20.98 -8.49 -10.50
CA PHE A 696 20.66 -7.40 -11.40
C PHE A 696 21.35 -7.60 -12.77
N GLU A 697 20.60 -7.41 -13.85
CA GLU A 697 21.10 -7.51 -15.21
C GLU A 697 21.06 -6.13 -15.88
N ASP A 698 22.23 -5.57 -16.17
CA ASP A 698 22.36 -4.22 -16.76
C ASP A 698 21.57 -4.04 -18.05
N ALA A 699 21.47 -5.11 -18.85
CA ALA A 699 20.71 -5.13 -20.10
C ALA A 699 19.19 -4.96 -19.91
N MET A 700 18.65 -5.31 -18.74
CA MET A 700 17.21 -5.24 -18.45
C MET A 700 16.78 -3.87 -17.91
N ASN A 701 17.72 -3.11 -17.32
CA ASN A 701 17.52 -1.72 -16.95
C ASN A 701 18.77 -0.87 -17.27
N PRO A 702 19.04 -0.60 -18.56
CA PRO A 702 20.30 0.01 -18.97
C PRO A 702 20.35 1.52 -18.73
N LEU A 703 21.55 2.09 -18.79
CA LEU A 703 21.75 3.54 -18.74
C LEU A 703 21.39 4.21 -20.08
N SER A 704 20.71 5.36 -19.99
CA SER A 704 20.48 6.22 -21.13
C SER A 704 21.73 7.00 -21.50
N PRO A 705 22.13 7.02 -22.78
CA PRO A 705 23.18 7.92 -23.25
C PRO A 705 22.70 9.38 -23.32
N VAL A 706 21.39 9.66 -23.18
CA VAL A 706 20.80 11.00 -23.31
C VAL A 706 20.86 11.76 -21.97
N TYR A 707 20.44 11.11 -20.88
CA TYR A 707 20.37 11.74 -19.55
C TYR A 707 21.27 11.08 -18.49
N GLY A 708 21.98 10.01 -18.83
CA GLY A 708 22.97 9.36 -17.94
C GLY A 708 22.39 8.53 -16.80
N GLY A 709 21.06 8.46 -16.65
CA GLY A 709 20.37 7.62 -15.67
C GLY A 709 19.81 6.33 -16.25
N ARG A 710 19.27 5.45 -15.40
CA ARG A 710 18.65 4.17 -15.78
C ARG A 710 17.35 4.39 -16.56
N MET A 711 16.99 3.43 -17.43
CA MET A 711 15.72 3.43 -18.18
C MET A 711 14.54 3.55 -17.21
N LEU A 712 14.45 2.66 -16.22
CA LEU A 712 13.52 2.74 -15.12
C LEU A 712 14.27 3.21 -13.89
N ASP A 713 13.76 4.27 -13.26
CA ASP A 713 14.36 4.86 -12.08
C ASP A 713 13.93 4.09 -10.80
N PRO A 714 14.83 3.35 -10.14
CA PRO A 714 14.48 2.54 -8.96
C PRO A 714 14.07 3.39 -7.74
N GLU A 715 14.42 4.69 -7.71
CA GLU A 715 13.94 5.59 -6.67
C GLU A 715 12.48 6.02 -6.88
N ARG A 716 11.94 5.80 -8.08
CA ARG A 716 10.60 6.24 -8.52
C ARG A 716 9.67 5.06 -8.77
N VAL A 717 9.79 4.03 -7.93
CA VAL A 717 8.88 2.87 -7.87
C VAL A 717 7.93 3.05 -6.68
N TYR A 718 6.79 3.68 -6.91
CA TYR A 718 5.83 4.04 -5.88
C TYR A 718 4.93 2.85 -5.55
N LEU A 719 5.14 2.26 -4.37
CA LEU A 719 4.31 1.15 -3.94
C LEU A 719 2.88 1.64 -3.60
N TRP A 720 1.88 0.96 -4.15
CA TRP A 720 0.47 1.13 -3.84
C TRP A 720 0.05 0.03 -2.85
N ALA A 721 -0.29 0.33 -1.59
CA ALA A 721 -0.33 1.66 -0.97
C ALA A 721 -0.13 1.67 0.56
N TRP A 722 0.19 2.84 1.11
CA TRP A 722 0.23 3.13 2.54
C TRP A 722 -0.87 4.11 2.95
N ASP A 723 -1.60 3.84 4.02
CA ASP A 723 -2.74 4.65 4.46
C ASP A 723 -2.37 5.63 5.57
N ALA A 724 -2.77 6.89 5.43
CA ALA A 724 -2.59 7.92 6.46
C ALA A 724 -3.41 7.63 7.73
N ARG A 725 -4.41 6.75 7.65
CA ARG A 725 -5.11 6.21 8.83
C ARG A 725 -4.25 5.08 9.42
N PRO A 726 -3.78 5.21 10.67
CA PRO A 726 -2.83 4.28 11.24
C PRO A 726 -3.48 2.91 11.53
N PHE A 727 -2.70 1.85 11.34
CA PHE A 727 -3.08 0.52 11.81
C PHE A 727 -2.93 0.43 13.34
N PRO A 728 -3.75 -0.35 14.07
CA PRO A 728 -4.93 -1.08 13.60
C PRO A 728 -6.22 -0.24 13.59
N SER A 729 -6.17 1.04 13.98
CA SER A 729 -7.36 1.89 14.01
C SER A 729 -8.08 1.84 12.66
N PHE A 730 -7.38 2.02 11.54
CA PHE A 730 -7.82 1.45 10.28
C PHE A 730 -7.20 0.05 10.12
N PRO A 731 -7.98 -1.00 9.86
CA PRO A 731 -9.40 -1.00 9.46
C PRO A 731 -10.44 -1.16 10.59
N LEU A 732 -10.04 -1.22 11.87
CA LEU A 732 -10.94 -1.66 12.96
C LEU A 732 -12.04 -0.66 13.35
N ALA A 733 -11.84 0.64 13.18
CA ALA A 733 -12.79 1.70 13.52
C ALA A 733 -13.88 1.84 12.44
N GLY A 734 -14.67 0.77 12.26
CA GLY A 734 -15.72 0.68 11.23
C GLY A 734 -16.95 1.56 11.48
N ASP A 735 -17.01 2.24 12.62
CA ASP A 735 -17.96 3.31 12.94
C ASP A 735 -17.49 4.68 12.39
N VAL A 736 -16.19 4.84 12.14
CA VAL A 736 -15.59 6.03 11.54
C VAL A 736 -15.42 5.87 10.03
N TRP A 737 -14.88 4.73 9.58
CA TRP A 737 -14.54 4.49 8.18
C TRP A 737 -15.35 3.33 7.58
N GLY A 738 -16.02 3.59 6.46
CA GLY A 738 -16.90 2.61 5.80
C GLY A 738 -16.17 1.56 4.95
N ASP A 739 -14.90 1.79 4.64
CA ASP A 739 -14.07 1.03 3.69
C ASP A 739 -13.09 0.05 4.37
N GLY A 740 -13.15 -0.11 5.70
CA GLY A 740 -12.23 -1.00 6.43
C GLY A 740 -12.25 -2.47 5.96
N GLY A 741 -13.37 -2.95 5.42
CA GLY A 741 -13.47 -4.31 4.85
C GLY A 741 -12.50 -4.56 3.68
N ASN A 742 -12.16 -3.52 2.93
CA ASN A 742 -11.30 -3.62 1.75
C ASN A 742 -9.83 -3.85 2.13
N TRP A 743 -9.43 -3.51 3.37
CA TRP A 743 -8.05 -3.75 3.83
C TRP A 743 -7.68 -5.24 3.75
N LEU A 744 -8.62 -6.15 4.04
CA LEU A 744 -8.34 -7.59 4.14
C LEU A 744 -7.76 -8.19 2.86
N THR A 745 -8.15 -7.69 1.69
CA THR A 745 -7.84 -8.26 0.37
C THR A 745 -7.37 -7.21 -0.64
N GLY A 746 -7.38 -5.92 -0.29
CA GLY A 746 -6.84 -4.86 -1.14
C GLY A 746 -5.32 -4.71 -1.02
N HIS A 747 -4.81 -3.69 -1.71
CA HIS A 747 -3.37 -3.42 -1.88
C HIS A 747 -2.65 -2.83 -0.66
N TRP A 748 -3.35 -2.53 0.44
CA TRP A 748 -2.75 -1.92 1.62
C TRP A 748 -1.51 -2.65 2.15
N LEU A 749 -0.44 -1.91 2.39
CA LEU A 749 0.79 -2.38 3.04
C LEU A 749 0.83 -2.05 4.54
N THR A 750 0.06 -1.05 4.97
CA THR A 750 -0.06 -0.64 6.38
C THR A 750 -0.52 -1.82 7.23
N GLY A 751 0.25 -2.13 8.29
CA GLY A 751 0.02 -3.30 9.15
C GLY A 751 0.51 -4.64 8.60
N ARG A 752 1.00 -4.70 7.34
CA ARG A 752 1.56 -5.90 6.70
C ARG A 752 3.06 -5.83 6.47
N LEU A 753 3.57 -4.66 6.07
CA LEU A 753 4.92 -4.48 5.54
C LEU A 753 6.04 -5.05 6.44
N GLY A 754 5.92 -4.90 7.76
CA GLY A 754 6.91 -5.36 8.73
C GLY A 754 6.76 -6.82 9.17
N ASN A 755 5.80 -7.57 8.63
CA ASN A 755 5.52 -8.94 9.09
C ASN A 755 6.35 -9.97 8.29
N PRO A 756 6.87 -11.03 8.94
CA PRO A 756 7.69 -12.04 8.28
C PRO A 756 6.89 -12.98 7.37
N SER A 757 7.49 -13.33 6.22
CA SER A 757 7.18 -14.60 5.56
C SER A 757 7.74 -15.77 6.39
N ALA A 758 7.22 -16.98 6.19
CA ALA A 758 7.74 -18.17 6.87
C ALA A 758 9.22 -18.41 6.52
N GLY A 759 9.63 -18.16 5.28
CA GLY A 759 11.02 -18.24 4.84
C GLY A 759 11.93 -17.22 5.52
N ASP A 760 11.48 -15.97 5.66
CA ASP A 760 12.25 -14.92 6.36
C ASP A 760 12.37 -15.23 7.86
N LEU A 761 11.29 -15.75 8.46
CA LEU A 761 11.28 -16.16 9.87
C LEU A 761 12.30 -17.28 10.13
N VAL A 762 12.30 -18.33 9.29
CA VAL A 762 13.27 -19.43 9.41
C VAL A 762 14.70 -18.91 9.24
N ALA A 763 14.95 -18.08 8.22
CA ALA A 763 16.26 -17.50 7.98
C ALA A 763 16.74 -16.65 9.17
N ALA A 764 15.88 -15.81 9.72
CA ALA A 764 16.20 -14.96 10.88
C ALA A 764 16.50 -15.79 12.12
N ILE A 765 15.72 -16.83 12.42
CA ILE A 765 15.97 -17.71 13.57
C ILE A 765 17.32 -18.44 13.41
N LEU A 766 17.65 -18.91 12.21
CA LEU A 766 18.95 -19.55 11.95
C LEU A 766 20.12 -18.58 12.16
N ALA A 767 20.00 -17.37 11.62
CA ALA A 767 21.01 -16.32 11.77
C ALA A 767 21.26 -15.97 13.24
N ASP A 768 20.20 -15.84 14.05
CA ASP A 768 20.28 -15.57 15.50
C ASP A 768 20.94 -16.70 16.32
N HIS A 769 21.18 -17.85 15.70
CA HIS A 769 21.92 -18.98 16.27
C HIS A 769 23.28 -19.23 15.58
N GLY A 770 23.72 -18.31 14.71
CA GLY A 770 24.98 -18.42 13.96
C GLY A 770 24.97 -19.52 12.90
N LEU A 771 23.80 -19.89 12.39
CA LEU A 771 23.64 -20.88 11.32
C LEU A 771 23.34 -20.20 9.99
N GLU A 772 23.95 -20.70 8.91
CA GLU A 772 23.66 -20.23 7.56
C GLU A 772 22.35 -20.80 7.03
N ALA A 773 21.46 -19.91 6.57
CA ALA A 773 20.31 -20.30 5.77
C ALA A 773 20.75 -20.69 4.36
N GLY A 774 20.17 -21.78 3.83
CA GLY A 774 20.18 -22.08 2.40
C GLY A 774 19.04 -21.37 1.69
N ASP A 775 18.47 -22.02 0.67
CA ASP A 775 17.22 -21.57 0.04
C ASP A 775 16.02 -21.76 0.99
N THR A 776 15.47 -20.65 1.47
CA THR A 776 14.21 -20.58 2.22
C THR A 776 13.10 -19.88 1.41
N GLY A 777 13.35 -19.54 0.15
CA GLY A 777 12.39 -18.82 -0.71
C GLY A 777 11.13 -19.63 -0.97
N GLY A 778 11.27 -20.97 -1.02
CA GLY A 778 10.17 -21.93 -1.18
C GLY A 778 9.36 -22.21 0.10
N ALA A 779 9.69 -21.61 1.24
CA ALA A 779 8.90 -21.73 2.47
C ALA A 779 7.71 -20.75 2.43
N ALA A 780 6.58 -21.24 1.91
CA ALA A 780 5.35 -20.47 1.82
C ALA A 780 4.65 -20.37 3.19
N GLY A 781 4.25 -19.16 3.57
CA GLY A 781 3.54 -18.86 4.80
C GLY A 781 3.74 -17.41 5.21
N TRP A 782 2.84 -16.92 6.06
CA TRP A 782 2.83 -15.55 6.53
C TRP A 782 2.43 -15.49 8.00
N ALA A 783 3.18 -14.74 8.81
CA ALA A 783 2.89 -14.56 10.23
C ALA A 783 2.94 -13.08 10.59
N SER A 784 1.96 -12.59 11.34
CA SER A 784 1.99 -11.21 11.84
C SER A 784 3.12 -11.01 12.86
N GLY A 785 3.39 -12.02 13.69
CA GLY A 785 4.48 -11.99 14.65
C GLY A 785 4.74 -13.37 15.27
N TYR A 786 5.98 -13.59 15.68
CA TYR A 786 6.46 -14.80 16.34
C TYR A 786 7.37 -14.42 17.51
N VAL A 787 7.13 -15.01 18.68
CA VAL A 787 7.85 -14.69 19.92
C VAL A 787 8.53 -15.95 20.45
N ILE A 788 9.84 -15.85 20.67
CA ILE A 788 10.61 -16.84 21.41
C ILE A 788 10.83 -16.25 22.80
N ALA A 789 10.06 -16.75 23.78
CA ALA A 789 10.06 -16.19 25.13
C ALA A 789 11.25 -16.64 25.98
N ASP A 790 11.74 -17.87 25.75
CA ASP A 790 12.80 -18.50 26.54
C ASP A 790 13.93 -18.95 25.60
N PRO A 791 15.19 -19.05 26.10
CA PRO A 791 16.29 -19.63 25.34
C PRO A 791 15.91 -21.01 24.79
N ALA A 792 15.92 -21.13 23.47
CA ALA A 792 15.52 -22.33 22.75
C ALA A 792 16.63 -22.77 21.80
N SER A 793 16.63 -24.04 21.42
CA SER A 793 17.46 -24.49 20.30
C SER A 793 16.88 -23.99 18.97
N PRO A 794 17.68 -23.89 17.88
CA PRO A 794 17.16 -23.50 16.57
C PRO A 794 16.01 -24.41 16.12
N ARG A 795 16.11 -25.71 16.41
CA ARG A 795 15.05 -26.69 16.11
C ARG A 795 13.76 -26.37 16.86
N ALA A 796 13.84 -26.17 18.17
CA ALA A 796 12.66 -25.89 19.00
C ALA A 796 11.98 -24.57 18.63
N ALA A 797 12.74 -23.59 18.15
CA ALA A 797 12.22 -22.33 17.64
C ALA A 797 11.57 -22.45 16.25
N ILE A 798 12.09 -23.31 15.38
CA ILE A 798 11.57 -23.46 14.00
C ILE A 798 10.43 -24.47 13.90
N GLU A 799 10.42 -25.51 14.72
CA GLU A 799 9.44 -26.60 14.65
C GLU A 799 7.97 -26.13 14.69
N PRO A 800 7.56 -25.17 15.55
CA PRO A 800 6.19 -24.63 15.51
C PRO A 800 5.85 -23.95 14.19
N VAL A 801 6.82 -23.27 13.56
CA VAL A 801 6.66 -22.61 12.26
C VAL A 801 6.51 -23.66 11.16
N ALA A 802 7.36 -24.70 11.21
CA ALA A 802 7.31 -25.80 10.26
C ALA A 802 5.98 -26.56 10.34
N ASP A 803 5.49 -26.86 11.55
CA ASP A 803 4.23 -27.57 11.73
C ASP A 803 3.02 -26.71 11.33
N LEU A 804 3.02 -25.41 11.62
CA LEU A 804 1.94 -24.50 11.25
C LEU A 804 1.79 -24.36 9.73
N PHE A 805 2.90 -24.21 9.01
CA PHE A 805 2.88 -23.97 7.56
C PHE A 805 3.12 -25.25 6.73
N GLY A 806 3.34 -26.39 7.39
CA GLY A 806 3.62 -27.67 6.74
C GLY A 806 4.98 -27.70 6.02
N LEU A 807 6.02 -27.08 6.59
CA LEU A 807 7.33 -26.97 5.97
C LEU A 807 8.19 -28.21 6.21
N SER A 808 8.92 -28.60 5.17
CA SER A 808 10.03 -29.54 5.22
C SER A 808 11.36 -28.80 5.32
N LEU A 809 12.17 -29.16 6.31
CA LEU A 809 13.52 -28.64 6.48
C LEU A 809 14.56 -29.71 6.18
N ARG A 810 15.55 -29.34 5.36
CA ARG A 810 16.68 -30.20 5.01
C ARG A 810 17.98 -29.52 5.40
N PHE A 811 18.85 -30.26 6.09
CA PHE A 811 20.20 -29.83 6.39
C PHE A 811 21.17 -30.49 5.43
N GLU A 812 21.90 -29.69 4.66
CA GLU A 812 22.87 -30.17 3.67
C GLU A 812 24.04 -29.20 3.57
N GLY A 813 25.27 -29.71 3.63
CA GLY A 813 26.48 -28.90 3.46
C GLY A 813 26.66 -27.77 4.48
N GLY A 814 26.10 -27.90 5.70
CA GLY A 814 26.17 -26.85 6.72
C GLY A 814 25.04 -25.82 6.63
N ARG A 815 24.14 -25.93 5.66
CA ARG A 815 23.03 -25.00 5.42
C ARG A 815 21.69 -25.68 5.63
N VAL A 816 20.70 -24.87 6.01
CA VAL A 816 19.31 -25.33 6.17
C VAL A 816 18.44 -24.74 5.06
N THR A 817 17.86 -25.59 4.23
CA THR A 817 16.85 -25.21 3.24
C THR A 817 15.45 -25.49 3.79
N ALA A 818 14.48 -24.63 3.51
CA ALA A 818 13.09 -24.79 3.93
C ALA A 818 12.14 -24.66 2.73
N ARG A 819 11.23 -25.61 2.58
CA ARG A 819 10.23 -25.65 1.51
C ARG A 819 8.91 -26.18 2.04
N ARG A 820 7.80 -25.83 1.40
CA ARG A 820 6.49 -26.45 1.68
C ARG A 820 6.40 -27.85 1.07
#